data_AF-A0A165XDR2-F1
#
_entry.id   AF-A0A165XDR2-F1
#
_cell.length_a   1.000
_cell.length_b   1.000
_cell.length_c   1.000
_cell.angle_alpha   90.00
_cell.angle_beta   90.00
_cell.angle_gamma   90.00
#
_symmetry.space_group_name_H-M   'P 1'
#
loop_
_entity.id
_entity.type
_entity.pdbx_description
1 polymer ?
#
loop_
_entity_poly.entity_id
_entity_poly.type
_entity_poly.pdbx_seq_one_letter_code
_entity_poly.pdbx_strand_id
1 'polypeptide(L)'
;MAPHQTPYVTPHILHKNYAQAHDAESQVNTSEFPTPSPMISSNGIVHRIVDMIGKDLDYFSQAGFDMEKIYLKRNAPVAQLYEDAIRNEGAIISSSGALINFSGKKTGRSPKDKRIVYEETSKDDIWWGSVNIKMDEHTFEINRERAIDYLNTRDNVYVFDGYAGWDPKYRIKVRVICARAYHALFMNNMLIRPTAAELADFGEPDFIIYNAGQFPANRFTKGMSSTTSVEINFKRMEMVILGTEYAGEMKKGVFSVMHYLQPIKFGQLSLHSSANVGIKDGDVTLFFGLSGTGKTTLSADPARLLIGDDEHVWSDTGVFNIEGGCYAKTINLSAEKEPEIFNAIRFGSILENVVYNPVNREPDYEDVGITENTRCAYPIEFIPNAKIPCVVDRQPSNIIMLTCDAFGVLPPVSKLTPQQASYHFLAGYTSKTPGTEDGVLEPIPTFSTCYSAPFIVLHPGRYAEMLAERMSKHNVDCWLVNTGWTGGKYGHTGKRCALKYTRAIVDAIHSGELAKATFENFETFNLSVPTHLEGVPREILNPGLAWPDKEAFGRELRKLAGMFGKAFALYEKDVAQDVRMAGPRICRGYGDGLAARRWGQGHKDDIDVHKWGLFSNTGPEAASSRRFQSRYVHPIENFPDPTAVQSEFSFQSLRPSSQVHLPSPHSPPLRWRPILKHTSFLPSIMPISKKARVRSPSRPSLIQKADLRPSPKIQREHKAADKAGTRVQIKPNGNPVKAPKPTSICQQCRKEIVNTNLIQLEQHADTHTADWPKEKCWPNDFKA
;
A
#
# COMPACT_ATOMS: atom_id res chain seq x y z
N MET A 1 43.10 24.58 -3.99
CA MET A 1 42.38 23.43 -4.57
C MET A 1 42.94 22.15 -3.96
N ALA A 2 42.08 21.28 -3.45
CA ALA A 2 42.39 19.89 -3.08
C ALA A 2 41.06 19.10 -3.08
N PRO A 3 41.02 17.83 -3.52
CA PRO A 3 39.77 17.07 -3.57
C PRO A 3 39.41 16.55 -2.16
N HIS A 4 38.29 17.01 -1.60
CA HIS A 4 37.76 16.43 -0.37
C HIS A 4 37.22 15.02 -0.64
N GLN A 5 37.95 14.00 -0.19
CA GLN A 5 37.45 12.63 -0.12
C GLN A 5 36.37 12.54 0.97
N THR A 6 35.14 12.19 0.60
CA THR A 6 34.10 11.82 1.56
C THR A 6 34.40 10.40 2.09
N PRO A 7 34.52 10.18 3.41
CA PRO A 7 34.81 8.85 3.94
C PRO A 7 33.64 7.88 3.70
N TYR A 8 33.96 6.67 3.26
CA TYR A 8 32.99 5.57 3.17
C TYR A 8 32.57 5.14 4.58
N VAL A 9 31.30 5.36 4.93
CA VAL A 9 30.69 4.86 6.18
C VAL A 9 29.96 3.55 5.88
N THR A 10 30.51 2.45 6.38
CA THR A 10 29.91 1.10 6.30
C THR A 10 28.80 0.95 7.36
N PRO A 11 27.68 0.25 7.09
CA PRO A 11 26.52 0.21 7.99
C PRO A 11 26.78 -0.27 9.44
N HIS A 12 27.80 -1.11 9.65
CA HIS A 12 28.17 -1.64 10.97
C HIS A 12 28.42 -0.55 12.04
N ILE A 13 28.70 0.69 11.66
CA ILE A 13 28.98 1.78 12.61
C ILE A 13 27.72 2.20 13.40
N LEU A 14 26.50 2.03 12.85
CA LEU A 14 25.26 2.37 13.57
C LEU A 14 24.98 1.44 14.75
N HIS A 15 25.46 0.19 14.73
CA HIS A 15 25.17 -0.79 15.79
C HIS A 15 26.07 -0.63 17.04
N LYS A 16 27.22 0.06 16.93
CA LYS A 16 28.18 0.17 18.06
C LYS A 16 27.68 0.96 19.27
N ASN A 17 26.67 1.82 19.10
CA ASN A 17 26.20 2.71 20.17
C ASN A 17 25.01 2.16 20.99
N TYR A 18 24.50 0.97 20.66
CA TYR A 18 23.32 0.37 21.31
C TYR A 18 23.55 -1.04 21.88
N ALA A 19 24.77 -1.59 21.76
CA ALA A 19 25.12 -2.93 22.22
C ALA A 19 26.42 -2.93 23.05
N GLN A 20 26.32 -2.48 24.30
CA GLN A 20 27.36 -2.66 25.33
C GLN A 20 26.73 -3.06 26.67
N ALA A 21 26.53 -4.37 26.87
CA ALA A 21 26.25 -4.97 28.16
C ALA A 21 26.70 -6.44 28.17
N HIS A 22 27.58 -6.79 29.10
CA HIS A 22 28.04 -8.15 29.44
C HIS A 22 28.79 -8.97 28.36
N ASP A 23 30.12 -8.84 28.40
CA ASP A 23 31.02 -9.98 28.22
C ASP A 23 31.17 -10.73 29.56
N ALA A 24 31.22 -12.06 29.51
CA ALA A 24 31.73 -12.94 30.57
C ALA A 24 32.15 -14.28 29.95
N GLU A 25 33.33 -14.80 30.34
CA GLU A 25 34.01 -15.88 29.62
C GLU A 25 33.50 -17.29 29.96
N SER A 26 33.60 -18.22 29.01
CA SER A 26 34.13 -19.57 29.28
C SER A 26 34.49 -20.31 27.98
N GLN A 27 35.72 -20.83 27.91
CA GLN A 27 36.15 -21.77 26.86
C GLN A 27 35.95 -23.21 27.34
N VAL A 28 35.48 -24.12 26.47
CA VAL A 28 35.59 -25.57 26.67
C VAL A 28 35.94 -26.24 25.33
N ASN A 29 36.78 -27.29 25.40
CA ASN A 29 37.39 -27.96 24.25
C ASN A 29 36.44 -28.82 23.40
N THR A 30 36.85 -29.06 22.15
CA THR A 30 36.29 -30.06 21.24
C THR A 30 37.02 -31.41 21.33
N SER A 31 36.30 -32.52 21.53
CA SER A 31 36.82 -33.88 21.29
C SER A 31 35.70 -34.94 21.25
N GLU A 32 35.71 -35.76 20.19
CA GLU A 32 35.23 -37.16 20.11
C GLU A 32 33.75 -37.52 20.43
N PHE A 33 33.06 -38.10 19.44
CA PHE A 33 32.33 -39.39 19.49
C PHE A 33 31.87 -39.78 18.05
N PRO A 34 31.44 -41.04 17.75
CA PRO A 34 31.67 -41.64 16.42
C PRO A 34 30.43 -41.85 15.55
N THR A 35 30.67 -42.22 14.29
CA THR A 35 29.66 -42.45 13.24
C THR A 35 28.93 -43.80 13.35
N PRO A 36 27.60 -43.86 13.09
CA PRO A 36 26.86 -45.10 12.91
C PRO A 36 26.84 -45.57 11.44
N SER A 37 26.76 -46.89 11.22
CA SER A 37 26.59 -47.53 9.89
C SER A 37 25.11 -47.79 9.57
N PRO A 38 24.72 -47.94 8.29
CA PRO A 38 23.32 -47.85 7.85
C PRO A 38 22.52 -49.17 7.89
N MET A 39 21.20 -49.08 8.08
CA MET A 39 20.25 -50.16 7.78
C MET A 39 18.92 -49.67 7.16
N ILE A 40 18.73 -50.06 5.88
CA ILE A 40 17.50 -50.67 5.31
C ILE A 40 16.17 -49.87 5.39
N SER A 41 15.97 -49.09 4.33
CA SER A 41 14.73 -48.88 3.54
C SER A 41 13.38 -48.57 4.20
N SER A 42 12.84 -47.39 3.90
CA SER A 42 11.40 -47.06 3.84
C SER A 42 11.03 -46.54 2.44
N ASN A 43 11.23 -47.40 1.44
CA ASN A 43 11.28 -47.06 0.00
C ASN A 43 9.91 -46.72 -0.62
N GLY A 44 9.31 -45.60 -0.21
CA GLY A 44 8.10 -45.05 -0.83
C GLY A 44 8.00 -43.52 -0.69
N ILE A 45 8.44 -42.96 0.44
CA ILE A 45 8.45 -41.51 0.68
C ILE A 45 9.79 -40.88 0.29
N VAL A 46 10.91 -41.52 0.68
CA VAL A 46 12.28 -41.00 0.44
C VAL A 46 12.55 -40.79 -1.05
N HIS A 47 12.10 -41.70 -1.92
CA HIS A 47 12.36 -41.61 -3.36
C HIS A 47 11.80 -40.33 -3.98
N ARG A 48 10.57 -39.94 -3.61
CA ARG A 48 9.93 -38.70 -4.10
C ARG A 48 10.64 -37.44 -3.61
N ILE A 49 11.20 -37.47 -2.40
CA ILE A 49 11.98 -36.35 -1.85
C ILE A 49 13.28 -36.18 -2.64
N VAL A 50 13.96 -37.28 -2.99
CA VAL A 50 15.17 -37.26 -3.83
C VAL A 50 14.86 -36.79 -5.26
N ASP A 51 13.76 -37.26 -5.86
CA ASP A 51 13.36 -36.87 -7.22
C ASP A 51 12.98 -35.37 -7.32
N MET A 52 12.39 -34.78 -6.26
CA MET A 52 12.19 -33.33 -6.15
C MET A 52 13.52 -32.57 -6.04
N ILE A 53 14.44 -33.04 -5.19
CA ILE A 53 15.76 -32.43 -4.99
C ILE A 53 16.54 -32.40 -6.32
N GLY A 54 16.53 -33.49 -7.09
CA GLY A 54 17.23 -33.56 -8.38
C GLY A 54 16.81 -32.48 -9.37
N LYS A 55 15.51 -32.38 -9.69
CA LYS A 55 15.01 -31.41 -10.69
C LYS A 55 15.22 -29.96 -10.27
N ASP A 56 15.09 -29.64 -8.98
CA ASP A 56 15.38 -28.29 -8.50
C ASP A 56 16.88 -28.00 -8.51
N LEU A 57 17.76 -28.96 -8.16
CA LEU A 57 19.22 -28.79 -8.30
C LEU A 57 19.61 -28.51 -9.75
N ASP A 58 19.02 -29.23 -10.71
CA ASP A 58 19.20 -28.96 -12.14
C ASP A 58 18.74 -27.53 -12.50
N TYR A 59 17.57 -27.09 -12.04
CA TYR A 59 17.07 -25.72 -12.25
C TYR A 59 18.01 -24.66 -11.65
N PHE A 60 18.43 -24.82 -10.39
CA PHE A 60 19.31 -23.86 -9.72
C PHE A 60 20.70 -23.84 -10.40
N SER A 61 21.25 -24.99 -10.78
CA SER A 61 22.51 -25.07 -11.54
C SER A 61 22.39 -24.40 -12.92
N GLN A 62 21.33 -24.67 -13.69
CA GLN A 62 21.06 -24.03 -14.98
C GLN A 62 20.82 -22.52 -14.86
N ALA A 63 20.23 -22.06 -13.76
CA ALA A 63 20.07 -20.64 -13.46
C ALA A 63 21.40 -19.95 -13.10
N GLY A 64 22.46 -20.70 -12.79
CA GLY A 64 23.81 -20.21 -12.48
C GLY A 64 24.23 -20.34 -11.01
N PHE A 65 23.52 -21.11 -10.18
CA PHE A 65 23.82 -21.24 -8.75
C PHE A 65 24.87 -22.31 -8.43
N ASP A 66 25.78 -21.96 -7.53
CA ASP A 66 26.90 -22.80 -7.09
C ASP A 66 26.46 -23.72 -5.94
N MET A 67 25.87 -24.86 -6.33
CA MET A 67 25.28 -25.82 -5.39
C MET A 67 26.29 -26.55 -4.48
N GLU A 68 27.59 -26.40 -4.71
CA GLU A 68 28.64 -26.89 -3.80
C GLU A 68 28.97 -25.88 -2.68
N LYS A 69 28.65 -24.59 -2.87
CA LYS A 69 29.01 -23.50 -1.94
C LYS A 69 27.84 -22.97 -1.12
N ILE A 70 26.62 -22.96 -1.66
CA ILE A 70 25.46 -22.35 -0.99
C ILE A 70 24.58 -23.38 -0.27
N TYR A 71 24.13 -23.06 0.95
CA TYR A 71 23.09 -23.82 1.61
C TYR A 71 21.70 -23.25 1.31
N LEU A 72 20.86 -23.99 0.56
CA LEU A 72 19.49 -23.58 0.23
C LEU A 72 18.50 -23.84 1.38
N LYS A 73 17.94 -22.77 1.95
CA LYS A 73 16.88 -22.81 2.95
C LYS A 73 15.52 -22.58 2.29
N ARG A 74 14.84 -23.67 1.93
CA ARG A 74 13.62 -23.66 1.11
C ARG A 74 12.36 -23.75 1.97
N ASN A 75 11.43 -22.81 1.79
CA ASN A 75 10.20 -22.63 2.55
C ASN A 75 10.40 -22.79 4.07
N ALA A 76 11.52 -22.26 4.58
CA ALA A 76 11.98 -22.47 5.94
C ALA A 76 10.93 -22.01 6.98
N PRO A 77 10.75 -22.76 8.10
CA PRO A 77 9.81 -22.38 9.14
C PRO A 77 10.11 -20.99 9.72
N VAL A 78 9.05 -20.28 10.11
CA VAL A 78 9.13 -18.94 10.72
C VAL A 78 10.16 -18.86 11.86
N ALA A 79 10.23 -19.88 12.72
CA ALA A 79 11.21 -19.94 13.81
C ALA A 79 12.67 -19.97 13.31
N GLN A 80 12.96 -20.73 12.26
CA GLN A 80 14.30 -20.79 11.65
C GLN A 80 14.66 -19.43 11.00
N LEU A 81 13.70 -18.79 10.32
CA LEU A 81 13.89 -17.47 9.74
C LEU A 81 14.13 -16.38 10.80
N TYR A 82 13.51 -16.50 11.97
CA TYR A 82 13.81 -15.66 13.14
C TYR A 82 15.25 -15.90 13.63
N GLU A 83 15.63 -17.15 13.90
CA GLU A 83 16.98 -17.50 14.37
C GLU A 83 18.07 -17.00 13.42
N ASP A 84 17.89 -17.21 12.12
CA ASP A 84 18.83 -16.79 11.08
C ASP A 84 18.91 -15.27 10.94
N ALA A 85 17.77 -14.55 11.00
CA ALA A 85 17.78 -13.09 10.94
C ALA A 85 18.46 -12.47 12.18
N ILE A 86 18.24 -13.03 13.37
CA ILE A 86 18.87 -12.57 14.62
C ILE A 86 20.38 -12.84 14.58
N ARG A 87 20.79 -14.05 14.18
CA ARG A 87 22.19 -14.48 14.13
C ARG A 87 23.02 -13.75 13.07
N ASN A 88 22.44 -13.54 11.88
CA ASN A 88 23.20 -13.16 10.68
C ASN A 88 22.93 -11.72 10.19
N GLU A 89 21.80 -11.11 10.58
CA GLU A 89 21.38 -9.78 10.07
C GLU A 89 21.31 -8.69 11.15
N GLY A 90 21.49 -9.05 12.42
CA GLY A 90 21.28 -8.12 13.54
C GLY A 90 19.81 -7.79 13.81
N ALA A 91 18.89 -8.67 13.40
CA ALA A 91 17.47 -8.56 13.72
C ALA A 91 17.20 -8.82 15.22
N ILE A 92 16.09 -8.30 15.73
CA ILE A 92 15.79 -8.25 17.17
C ILE A 92 14.34 -8.67 17.42
N ILE A 93 14.06 -9.37 18.52
CA ILE A 93 12.69 -9.70 18.93
C ILE A 93 12.13 -8.54 19.79
N SER A 94 10.92 -8.06 19.46
CA SER A 94 10.18 -7.07 20.25
C SER A 94 9.61 -7.67 21.53
N SER A 95 9.12 -6.83 22.45
CA SER A 95 8.38 -7.26 23.65
C SER A 95 7.12 -8.08 23.34
N SER A 96 6.56 -7.97 22.13
CA SER A 96 5.41 -8.76 21.66
C SER A 96 5.80 -10.00 20.84
N GLY A 97 7.09 -10.23 20.62
CA GLY A 97 7.61 -11.37 19.85
C GLY A 97 7.76 -11.12 18.35
N ALA A 98 7.47 -9.92 17.83
CA ALA A 98 7.67 -9.57 16.41
C ALA A 98 9.16 -9.37 16.08
N LEU A 99 9.56 -9.66 14.84
CA LEU A 99 10.94 -9.48 14.36
C LEU A 99 11.15 -8.03 13.92
N ILE A 100 11.93 -7.25 14.65
CA ILE A 100 12.39 -5.92 14.24
C ILE A 100 13.61 -6.08 13.32
N ASN A 101 13.57 -5.46 12.15
CA ASN A 101 14.69 -5.44 11.19
C ASN A 101 14.71 -4.16 10.34
N PHE A 102 15.82 -3.91 9.65
CA PHE A 102 16.12 -2.63 8.98
C PHE A 102 16.47 -2.82 7.50
N SER A 103 15.94 -1.92 6.66
CA SER A 103 16.10 -1.94 5.20
C SER A 103 17.26 -1.06 4.69
N GLY A 104 18.22 -0.77 5.57
CA GLY A 104 19.44 -0.03 5.24
C GLY A 104 19.16 1.39 4.73
N LYS A 105 19.78 1.75 3.60
CA LYS A 105 19.71 3.11 3.02
C LYS A 105 18.39 3.44 2.32
N LYS A 106 17.51 2.45 2.09
CA LYS A 106 16.25 2.61 1.37
C LYS A 106 15.12 2.22 2.31
N THR A 107 14.46 3.20 2.92
CA THR A 107 13.32 3.00 3.84
C THR A 107 11.97 3.11 3.14
N GLY A 108 11.98 2.98 1.81
CA GLY A 108 10.85 3.12 0.91
C GLY A 108 11.23 2.74 -0.53
N ARG A 109 10.23 2.70 -1.41
CA ARG A 109 10.39 2.31 -2.82
C ARG A 109 11.28 3.28 -3.61
N SER A 110 11.84 2.80 -4.71
CA SER A 110 12.74 3.54 -5.61
C SER A 110 12.15 3.71 -7.03
N PRO A 111 11.04 4.43 -7.26
CA PRO A 111 10.39 4.49 -8.59
C PRO A 111 11.29 4.95 -9.74
N LYS A 112 12.27 5.83 -9.47
CA LYS A 112 13.25 6.28 -10.48
C LYS A 112 14.23 5.20 -10.92
N ASP A 113 14.37 4.13 -10.13
CA ASP A 113 15.22 2.98 -10.38
C ASP A 113 14.40 1.74 -10.82
N LYS A 114 13.06 1.84 -10.96
CA LYS A 114 12.22 0.82 -11.60
C LYS A 114 12.54 0.72 -13.09
N ARG A 115 12.63 -0.49 -13.64
CA ARG A 115 12.84 -0.77 -15.06
C ARG A 115 11.94 -1.90 -15.54
N ILE A 116 11.52 -1.84 -16.80
CA ILE A 116 10.87 -2.95 -17.50
C ILE A 116 11.64 -3.20 -18.79
N VAL A 117 11.96 -4.46 -19.07
CA VAL A 117 12.69 -4.84 -20.29
C VAL A 117 11.82 -4.57 -21.52
N TYR A 118 12.41 -3.92 -22.52
CA TYR A 118 11.78 -3.63 -23.81
C TYR A 118 12.00 -4.84 -24.74
N GLU A 119 11.08 -5.80 -24.65
CA GLU A 119 11.14 -7.06 -25.39
C GLU A 119 9.82 -7.37 -26.13
N GLU A 120 9.89 -8.26 -27.13
CA GLU A 120 8.87 -8.45 -28.17
C GLU A 120 7.49 -8.94 -27.66
N THR A 121 7.41 -9.55 -26.48
CA THR A 121 6.17 -10.15 -25.93
C THR A 121 5.34 -9.21 -25.07
N SER A 122 5.89 -8.07 -24.65
CA SER A 122 5.15 -7.05 -23.88
C SER A 122 5.27 -5.62 -24.42
N LYS A 123 6.27 -5.31 -25.27
CA LYS A 123 6.62 -3.95 -25.69
C LYS A 123 5.48 -3.04 -26.16
N ASP A 124 4.42 -3.61 -26.74
CA ASP A 124 3.30 -2.85 -27.32
C ASP A 124 2.09 -2.75 -26.36
N ASP A 125 2.08 -3.52 -25.27
CA ASP A 125 1.10 -3.43 -24.17
C ASP A 125 1.57 -2.48 -23.03
N ILE A 126 2.88 -2.40 -22.76
CA ILE A 126 3.44 -1.57 -21.67
C ILE A 126 3.27 -0.07 -21.97
N TRP A 127 2.69 0.67 -21.02
CA TRP A 127 2.66 2.14 -21.05
C TRP A 127 4.00 2.72 -20.61
N TRP A 128 4.89 2.90 -21.60
CA TRP A 128 6.23 3.45 -21.43
C TRP A 128 6.22 4.91 -21.00
N GLY A 129 7.05 5.27 -20.02
CA GLY A 129 7.14 6.65 -19.52
C GLY A 129 8.05 6.78 -18.30
N SER A 130 7.74 7.75 -17.42
CA SER A 130 8.49 8.01 -16.18
C SER A 130 8.22 6.98 -15.07
N VAL A 131 7.19 6.13 -15.22
CA VAL A 131 6.89 5.01 -14.31
C VAL A 131 7.51 3.72 -14.84
N ASN A 132 7.21 3.38 -16.10
CA ASN A 132 7.75 2.18 -16.76
C ASN A 132 8.87 2.61 -17.69
N ILE A 133 10.10 2.59 -17.16
CA ILE A 133 11.31 3.06 -17.83
C ILE A 133 11.93 1.88 -18.59
N LYS A 134 12.18 2.06 -19.89
CA LYS A 134 12.76 1.04 -20.78
C LYS A 134 14.16 0.62 -20.36
N MET A 135 14.45 -0.66 -20.56
CA MET A 135 15.76 -1.31 -20.46
C MET A 135 15.92 -2.30 -21.62
N ASP A 136 17.13 -2.56 -22.11
CA ASP A 136 17.36 -3.65 -23.08
C ASP A 136 17.68 -4.98 -22.39
N GLU A 137 17.39 -6.08 -23.08
CA GLU A 137 17.50 -7.44 -22.54
C GLU A 137 18.95 -7.76 -22.08
N HIS A 138 19.97 -7.31 -22.81
CA HIS A 138 21.37 -7.50 -22.40
C HIS A 138 21.72 -6.80 -21.08
N THR A 139 21.22 -5.58 -20.85
CA THR A 139 21.37 -4.86 -19.58
C THR A 139 20.73 -5.64 -18.42
N PHE A 140 19.56 -6.24 -18.65
CA PHE A 140 18.90 -7.09 -17.66
C PHE A 140 19.71 -8.36 -17.36
N GLU A 141 20.20 -9.08 -18.37
CA GLU A 141 21.03 -10.27 -18.14
C GLU A 141 22.28 -9.96 -17.31
N ILE A 142 22.96 -8.82 -17.55
CA ILE A 142 24.11 -8.37 -16.73
C ILE A 142 23.71 -8.20 -15.26
N ASN A 143 22.56 -7.58 -14.98
CA ASN A 143 22.13 -7.36 -13.59
C ASN A 143 21.55 -8.63 -12.94
N ARG A 144 20.97 -9.55 -13.73
CA ARG A 144 20.56 -10.90 -13.34
C ARG A 144 21.77 -11.74 -12.93
N GLU A 145 22.79 -11.82 -13.79
CA GLU A 145 24.07 -12.49 -13.53
C GLU A 145 24.71 -11.96 -12.24
N ARG A 146 24.83 -10.64 -12.10
CA ARG A 146 25.34 -9.98 -10.89
C ARG A 146 24.55 -10.28 -9.62
N ALA A 147 23.24 -10.53 -9.72
CA ALA A 147 22.42 -10.91 -8.57
C ALA A 147 22.70 -12.37 -8.15
N ILE A 148 22.89 -13.26 -9.12
CA ILE A 148 23.20 -14.68 -8.91
C ILE A 148 24.63 -14.85 -8.39
N ASP A 149 25.62 -14.15 -8.98
CA ASP A 149 27.00 -14.05 -8.46
C ASP A 149 27.02 -13.68 -6.98
N TYR A 150 26.27 -12.63 -6.61
CA TYR A 150 26.18 -12.20 -5.22
C TYR A 150 25.53 -13.27 -4.33
N LEU A 151 24.46 -13.92 -4.78
CA LEU A 151 23.81 -15.01 -4.05
C LEU A 151 24.74 -16.22 -3.87
N ASN A 152 25.58 -16.53 -4.87
CA ASN A 152 26.63 -17.56 -4.81
C ASN A 152 27.75 -17.26 -3.81
N THR A 153 27.90 -16.00 -3.38
CA THR A 153 28.83 -15.60 -2.31
C THR A 153 28.17 -15.58 -0.92
N ARG A 154 27.01 -16.23 -0.72
CA ARG A 154 26.33 -16.35 0.58
C ARG A 154 26.42 -17.79 1.09
N ASP A 155 26.74 -17.97 2.37
CA ASP A 155 26.69 -19.30 3.01
C ASP A 155 25.26 -19.89 3.01
N ASN A 156 24.25 -19.00 3.06
CA ASN A 156 22.83 -19.35 3.08
C ASN A 156 22.09 -18.54 2.01
N VAL A 157 21.29 -19.21 1.18
CA VAL A 157 20.34 -18.59 0.26
C VAL A 157 18.94 -19.10 0.60
N TYR A 158 18.01 -18.18 0.80
CA TYR A 158 16.64 -18.49 1.20
C TYR A 158 15.77 -18.55 -0.05
N VAL A 159 14.93 -19.59 -0.14
CA VAL A 159 13.96 -19.78 -1.22
C VAL A 159 12.58 -19.84 -0.60
N PHE A 160 11.63 -19.05 -1.11
CA PHE A 160 10.23 -19.13 -0.73
C PHE A 160 9.35 -19.28 -1.98
N ASP A 161 8.71 -20.45 -2.10
CA ASP A 161 7.71 -20.77 -3.10
C ASP A 161 6.29 -20.50 -2.53
N GLY A 162 5.50 -19.69 -3.23
CA GLY A 162 4.13 -19.34 -2.85
C GLY A 162 3.26 -18.85 -4.00
N TYR A 163 2.00 -18.51 -3.73
CA TYR A 163 1.07 -18.02 -4.75
C TYR A 163 0.73 -16.53 -4.59
N ALA A 164 0.46 -15.88 -5.72
CA ALA A 164 -0.21 -14.57 -5.78
C ALA A 164 -1.58 -14.74 -6.45
N GLY A 165 -2.64 -14.25 -5.78
CA GLY A 165 -4.04 -14.45 -6.14
C GLY A 165 -4.70 -15.63 -5.41
N TRP A 166 -5.79 -15.39 -4.70
CA TRP A 166 -6.53 -16.44 -3.96
C TRP A 166 -7.49 -17.28 -4.80
N ASP A 167 -7.82 -16.89 -6.03
CA ASP A 167 -8.60 -17.72 -6.96
C ASP A 167 -7.67 -18.66 -7.76
N PRO A 168 -7.78 -20.00 -7.62
CA PRO A 168 -6.93 -20.95 -8.35
C PRO A 168 -7.02 -20.86 -9.87
N LYS A 169 -8.09 -20.28 -10.44
CA LYS A 169 -8.26 -20.04 -11.88
C LYS A 169 -7.32 -18.95 -12.43
N TYR A 170 -6.84 -18.07 -11.55
CA TYR A 170 -6.12 -16.84 -11.91
C TYR A 170 -4.82 -16.63 -11.14
N ARG A 171 -4.50 -17.48 -10.16
CA ARG A 171 -3.27 -17.40 -9.37
C ARG A 171 -2.03 -17.72 -10.19
N ILE A 172 -0.89 -17.17 -9.76
CA ILE A 172 0.43 -17.48 -10.31
C ILE A 172 1.35 -18.03 -9.21
N LYS A 173 2.24 -18.96 -9.57
CA LYS A 173 3.32 -19.44 -8.71
C LYS A 173 4.49 -18.47 -8.71
N VAL A 174 4.90 -18.00 -7.55
CA VAL A 174 6.03 -17.08 -7.36
C VAL A 174 7.12 -17.78 -6.55
N ARG A 175 8.34 -17.85 -7.12
CA ARG A 175 9.56 -18.31 -6.44
C ARG A 175 10.42 -17.11 -6.07
N VAL A 176 10.60 -16.85 -4.79
CA VAL A 176 11.48 -15.78 -4.28
C VAL A 176 12.80 -16.39 -3.85
N ILE A 177 13.93 -15.86 -4.34
CA ILE A 177 15.28 -16.28 -3.99
C ILE A 177 16.00 -15.06 -3.41
N CYS A 178 16.45 -15.12 -2.16
CA CYS A 178 17.00 -13.95 -1.46
C CYS A 178 18.12 -14.29 -0.47
N ALA A 179 18.98 -13.30 -0.21
CA ALA A 179 20.12 -13.45 0.72
C ALA A 179 19.77 -13.26 2.20
N ARG A 180 18.55 -12.78 2.52
CA ARG A 180 18.12 -12.43 3.88
C ARG A 180 16.92 -13.29 4.32
N ALA A 181 17.03 -13.90 5.50
CA ALA A 181 15.94 -14.62 6.15
C ALA A 181 14.73 -13.72 6.41
N TYR A 182 14.97 -12.43 6.73
CA TYR A 182 13.94 -11.39 6.80
C TYR A 182 13.14 -11.27 5.50
N HIS A 183 13.79 -11.25 4.33
CA HIS A 183 13.09 -11.12 3.05
C HIS A 183 12.28 -12.37 2.72
N ALA A 184 12.75 -13.57 3.09
CA ALA A 184 11.97 -14.79 2.99
C ALA A 184 10.76 -14.80 3.93
N LEU A 185 10.91 -14.35 5.18
CA LEU A 185 9.79 -14.22 6.13
C LEU A 185 8.78 -13.15 5.68
N PHE A 186 9.24 -12.05 5.09
CA PHE A 186 8.35 -11.04 4.51
C PHE A 186 7.49 -11.65 3.40
N MET A 187 8.08 -12.41 2.47
CA MET A 187 7.31 -13.04 1.40
C MET A 187 6.47 -14.23 1.89
N ASN A 188 6.89 -14.92 2.98
CA ASN A 188 6.06 -15.89 3.70
C ASN A 188 4.80 -15.25 4.27
N ASN A 189 4.87 -13.98 4.73
CA ASN A 189 3.71 -13.22 5.20
C ASN A 189 2.88 -12.65 4.04
N MET A 190 3.51 -12.08 3.00
CA MET A 190 2.82 -11.32 1.96
C MET A 190 2.29 -12.15 0.78
N LEU A 191 2.84 -13.34 0.51
CA LEU A 191 2.29 -14.28 -0.46
C LEU A 191 1.45 -15.37 0.23
N ILE A 192 0.60 -16.01 -0.57
CA ILE A 192 -0.25 -17.10 -0.12
C ILE A 192 0.64 -18.34 0.04
N ARG A 193 0.77 -18.83 1.27
CA ARG A 193 1.57 -20.01 1.61
C ARG A 193 0.90 -21.28 1.04
N PRO A 194 1.61 -22.10 0.23
CA PRO A 194 1.07 -23.36 -0.25
C PRO A 194 0.79 -24.33 0.90
N THR A 195 -0.21 -25.20 0.75
CA THR A 195 -0.30 -26.41 1.59
C THR A 195 0.89 -27.34 1.34
N ALA A 196 1.17 -28.26 2.26
CA ALA A 196 2.27 -29.22 2.10
C ALA A 196 2.15 -30.10 0.83
N ALA A 197 0.92 -30.35 0.36
CA ALA A 197 0.67 -31.05 -0.91
C ALA A 197 0.97 -30.15 -2.12
N GLU A 198 0.49 -28.90 -2.11
CA GLU A 198 0.78 -27.92 -3.16
C GLU A 198 2.26 -27.54 -3.26
N LEU A 199 3.00 -27.59 -2.15
CA LEU A 199 4.45 -27.37 -2.15
C LEU A 199 5.20 -28.58 -2.73
N ALA A 200 4.72 -29.80 -2.47
CA ALA A 200 5.28 -31.02 -3.07
C ALA A 200 5.01 -31.12 -4.59
N ASP A 201 3.91 -30.54 -5.06
CA ASP A 201 3.49 -30.48 -6.48
C ASP A 201 3.65 -29.07 -7.10
N PHE A 202 4.51 -28.23 -6.52
CA PHE A 202 4.64 -26.83 -6.95
C PHE A 202 5.17 -26.72 -8.40
N GLY A 203 6.17 -27.56 -8.73
CA GLY A 203 6.81 -27.59 -10.05
C GLY A 203 7.50 -26.27 -10.41
N GLU A 204 7.55 -25.98 -11.72
CA GLU A 204 8.15 -24.74 -12.24
C GLU A 204 7.32 -23.50 -11.85
N PRO A 205 7.92 -22.41 -11.34
CA PRO A 205 7.20 -21.18 -11.00
C PRO A 205 6.74 -20.41 -12.25
N ASP A 206 5.60 -19.71 -12.16
CA ASP A 206 5.14 -18.76 -13.19
C ASP A 206 5.96 -17.45 -13.18
N PHE A 207 6.66 -17.14 -12.08
CA PHE A 207 7.44 -15.91 -11.90
C PHE A 207 8.55 -16.10 -10.85
N ILE A 208 9.77 -15.58 -11.10
CA ILE A 208 10.91 -15.67 -10.17
C ILE A 208 11.42 -14.29 -9.76
N ILE A 209 11.74 -14.11 -8.47
CA ILE A 209 12.36 -12.88 -7.93
C ILE A 209 13.74 -13.19 -7.38
N TYR A 210 14.79 -12.60 -7.98
CA TYR A 210 16.16 -12.59 -7.48
C TYR A 210 16.39 -11.33 -6.63
N ASN A 211 16.26 -11.46 -5.31
CA ASN A 211 16.52 -10.37 -4.38
C ASN A 211 17.95 -10.44 -3.84
N ALA A 212 18.85 -9.81 -4.59
CA ALA A 212 20.23 -9.51 -4.22
C ALA A 212 20.35 -8.09 -3.63
N GLY A 213 19.33 -7.61 -2.92
CA GLY A 213 19.14 -6.20 -2.56
C GLY A 213 20.28 -5.51 -1.79
N GLN A 214 21.14 -6.27 -1.10
CA GLN A 214 22.33 -5.70 -0.43
C GLN A 214 23.47 -5.36 -1.42
N PHE A 215 23.46 -5.94 -2.62
CA PHE A 215 24.50 -5.77 -3.64
C PHE A 215 24.13 -4.63 -4.61
N PRO A 216 25.03 -3.65 -4.85
CA PRO A 216 24.70 -2.51 -5.69
C PRO A 216 24.60 -2.85 -7.17
N ALA A 217 23.61 -2.25 -7.84
CA ALA A 217 23.60 -2.14 -9.29
C ALA A 217 24.81 -1.32 -9.76
N ASN A 218 25.39 -1.70 -10.90
CA ASN A 218 26.52 -0.97 -11.45
C ASN A 218 26.04 0.29 -12.18
N ARG A 219 26.25 1.46 -11.58
CA ARG A 219 25.92 2.78 -12.17
C ARG A 219 26.58 3.09 -13.53
N PHE A 220 27.56 2.30 -13.95
CA PHE A 220 28.19 2.41 -15.27
C PHE A 220 27.57 1.48 -16.32
N THR A 221 26.68 0.56 -15.93
CA THR A 221 25.84 -0.19 -16.87
C THR A 221 24.80 0.75 -17.48
N LYS A 222 24.53 0.57 -18.78
CA LYS A 222 23.55 1.35 -19.55
C LYS A 222 22.20 1.45 -18.83
N GLY A 223 21.60 2.63 -18.83
CA GLY A 223 20.27 2.86 -18.24
C GLY A 223 20.20 2.88 -16.71
N MET A 224 21.31 2.68 -15.98
CA MET A 224 21.36 2.78 -14.52
C MET A 224 21.44 4.24 -14.05
N SER A 225 20.51 4.63 -13.19
CA SER A 225 20.41 5.98 -12.61
C SER A 225 21.12 6.14 -11.27
N SER A 226 21.40 5.03 -10.58
CA SER A 226 21.96 4.99 -9.23
C SER A 226 22.68 3.67 -8.98
N THR A 227 22.97 3.34 -7.71
CA THR A 227 23.41 2.01 -7.29
C THR A 227 22.25 1.06 -6.97
N THR A 228 21.00 1.47 -7.22
CA THR A 228 19.79 0.67 -7.06
C THR A 228 19.22 0.31 -8.43
N SER A 229 18.64 -0.88 -8.56
CA SER A 229 17.81 -1.24 -9.71
C SER A 229 16.70 -2.22 -9.29
N VAL A 230 15.51 -2.07 -9.88
CA VAL A 230 14.34 -2.93 -9.64
C VAL A 230 13.71 -3.26 -10.99
N GLU A 231 13.98 -4.45 -11.51
CA GLU A 231 13.84 -4.78 -12.94
C GLU A 231 12.81 -5.89 -13.14
N ILE A 232 11.96 -5.79 -14.16
CA ILE A 232 10.99 -6.85 -14.53
C ILE A 232 11.15 -7.19 -16.01
N ASN A 233 11.25 -8.49 -16.32
CA ASN A 233 11.28 -9.03 -17.67
C ASN A 233 10.07 -9.97 -17.88
N PHE A 234 9.11 -9.57 -18.72
CA PHE A 234 7.87 -10.34 -18.93
C PHE A 234 8.06 -11.57 -19.84
N LYS A 235 8.94 -11.51 -20.84
CA LYS A 235 9.33 -12.66 -21.66
C LYS A 235 9.95 -13.79 -20.85
N ARG A 236 10.80 -13.44 -19.87
CA ARG A 236 11.49 -14.41 -18.99
C ARG A 236 10.68 -14.74 -17.73
N MET A 237 9.67 -13.95 -17.40
CA MET A 237 8.97 -13.98 -16.11
C MET A 237 9.93 -13.93 -14.91
N GLU A 238 10.88 -13.00 -14.97
CA GLU A 238 11.90 -12.80 -13.93
C GLU A 238 11.93 -11.34 -13.45
N MET A 239 12.31 -11.16 -12.18
CA MET A 239 12.56 -9.87 -11.55
C MET A 239 13.90 -9.88 -10.80
N VAL A 240 14.62 -8.77 -10.90
CA VAL A 240 15.92 -8.56 -10.25
C VAL A 240 15.86 -7.35 -9.34
N ILE A 241 16.36 -7.48 -8.11
CA ILE A 241 16.46 -6.39 -7.13
C ILE A 241 17.92 -6.25 -6.69
N LEU A 242 18.48 -5.06 -6.89
CA LEU A 242 19.84 -4.68 -6.52
C LEU A 242 19.83 -3.33 -5.78
N GLY A 243 20.68 -3.19 -4.77
CA GLY A 243 20.95 -1.93 -4.07
C GLY A 243 19.76 -1.30 -3.35
N THR A 244 18.81 -2.10 -2.89
CA THR A 244 17.70 -1.72 -2.02
C THR A 244 17.28 -2.92 -1.19
N GLU A 245 17.17 -2.75 0.13
CA GLU A 245 16.77 -3.81 1.06
C GLU A 245 15.32 -3.63 1.57
N TYR A 246 14.59 -2.66 0.99
CA TYR A 246 13.18 -2.38 1.31
C TYR A 246 12.30 -3.52 0.79
N ALA A 247 11.68 -4.27 1.70
CA ALA A 247 10.97 -5.49 1.30
C ALA A 247 9.72 -5.22 0.44
N GLY A 248 9.13 -4.03 0.57
CA GLY A 248 8.01 -3.58 -0.24
C GLY A 248 8.29 -3.45 -1.75
N GLU A 249 9.54 -3.51 -2.21
CA GLU A 249 9.83 -3.66 -3.65
C GLU A 249 9.40 -5.05 -4.17
N MET A 250 9.58 -6.13 -3.38
CA MET A 250 9.14 -7.47 -3.78
C MET A 250 7.61 -7.53 -3.91
N LYS A 251 6.87 -7.03 -2.91
CA LYS A 251 5.40 -6.90 -2.95
C LYS A 251 4.95 -6.17 -4.21
N LYS A 252 5.46 -4.96 -4.44
CA LYS A 252 5.00 -4.12 -5.57
C LYS A 252 5.58 -4.55 -6.93
N GLY A 253 6.60 -5.42 -6.94
CA GLY A 253 7.03 -6.20 -8.10
C GLY A 253 5.95 -7.21 -8.52
N VAL A 254 5.55 -8.10 -7.59
CA VAL A 254 4.44 -9.05 -7.81
C VAL A 254 3.16 -8.30 -8.21
N PHE A 255 2.84 -7.19 -7.55
CA PHE A 255 1.68 -6.37 -7.91
C PHE A 255 1.76 -5.83 -9.34
N SER A 256 2.93 -5.35 -9.78
CA SER A 256 3.15 -4.89 -11.16
C SER A 256 2.93 -6.03 -12.16
N VAL A 257 3.38 -7.25 -11.84
CA VAL A 257 3.14 -8.44 -12.68
C VAL A 257 1.67 -8.82 -12.72
N MET A 258 0.94 -8.74 -11.61
CA MET A 258 -0.51 -8.98 -11.59
C MET A 258 -1.29 -7.88 -12.33
N HIS A 259 -0.85 -6.63 -12.25
CA HIS A 259 -1.37 -5.50 -13.04
C HIS A 259 -1.14 -5.67 -14.56
N TYR A 260 -0.23 -6.55 -14.98
CA TYR A 260 -0.02 -6.95 -16.39
C TYR A 260 -0.79 -8.23 -16.73
N LEU A 261 -0.52 -9.34 -16.03
CA LEU A 261 -1.09 -10.65 -16.37
C LEU A 261 -2.61 -10.70 -16.22
N GLN A 262 -3.20 -10.02 -15.22
CA GLN A 262 -4.64 -10.10 -15.04
C GLN A 262 -5.39 -9.50 -16.24
N PRO A 263 -5.08 -8.28 -16.75
CA PRO A 263 -5.68 -7.82 -17.99
C PRO A 263 -5.20 -8.53 -19.27
N ILE A 264 -3.92 -8.90 -19.40
CA ILE A 264 -3.36 -9.47 -20.64
C ILE A 264 -3.64 -10.97 -20.79
N LYS A 265 -3.25 -11.79 -19.81
CA LYS A 265 -3.36 -13.27 -19.86
C LYS A 265 -4.76 -13.75 -19.48
N PHE A 266 -5.46 -13.03 -18.61
CA PHE A 266 -6.69 -13.53 -17.97
C PHE A 266 -7.97 -12.70 -18.24
N GLY A 267 -7.87 -11.49 -18.79
CA GLY A 267 -9.03 -10.60 -19.02
C GLY A 267 -9.69 -10.04 -17.74
N GLN A 268 -8.99 -10.06 -16.61
CA GLN A 268 -9.49 -9.66 -15.28
C GLN A 268 -8.89 -8.34 -14.80
N LEU A 269 -9.68 -7.60 -14.00
CA LEU A 269 -9.34 -6.24 -13.60
C LEU A 269 -8.56 -6.25 -12.28
N SER A 270 -7.24 -6.08 -12.33
CA SER A 270 -6.41 -5.90 -11.12
C SER A 270 -6.48 -4.45 -10.61
N LEU A 271 -6.56 -4.28 -9.30
CA LEU A 271 -6.92 -3.03 -8.61
C LEU A 271 -6.04 -2.76 -7.39
N HIS A 272 -5.77 -1.48 -7.13
CA HIS A 272 -5.09 -0.99 -5.93
C HIS A 272 -6.13 -0.46 -4.93
N SER A 273 -6.66 -1.36 -4.11
CA SER A 273 -7.81 -1.14 -3.23
C SER A 273 -7.77 -2.08 -2.03
N SER A 274 -8.32 -1.67 -0.88
CA SER A 274 -8.77 -2.66 0.11
C SER A 274 -10.16 -3.20 -0.30
N ALA A 275 -10.55 -4.35 0.23
CA ALA A 275 -11.89 -4.90 0.00
C ALA A 275 -12.41 -5.65 1.23
N ASN A 276 -13.73 -5.61 1.43
CA ASN A 276 -14.40 -6.39 2.47
C ASN A 276 -15.78 -6.91 2.02
N VAL A 277 -16.30 -7.89 2.76
CA VAL A 277 -17.60 -8.53 2.50
C VAL A 277 -18.50 -8.51 3.74
N GLY A 278 -19.77 -8.15 3.59
CA GLY A 278 -20.72 -8.09 4.72
C GLY A 278 -21.00 -9.47 5.31
N ILE A 279 -20.88 -9.62 6.64
CA ILE A 279 -21.09 -10.91 7.34
C ILE A 279 -22.53 -11.44 7.16
N LYS A 280 -23.51 -10.53 7.13
CA LYS A 280 -24.94 -10.85 7.04
C LYS A 280 -25.43 -11.02 5.60
N ASP A 281 -25.22 -10.01 4.77
CA ASP A 281 -25.84 -9.90 3.45
C ASP A 281 -24.90 -10.32 2.30
N GLY A 282 -23.64 -10.61 2.61
CA GLY A 282 -22.63 -11.12 1.68
C GLY A 282 -22.22 -10.13 0.58
N ASP A 283 -22.58 -8.85 0.71
CA ASP A 283 -22.27 -7.80 -0.26
C ASP A 283 -20.77 -7.46 -0.23
N VAL A 284 -20.15 -7.21 -1.40
CA VAL A 284 -18.72 -6.91 -1.51
C VAL A 284 -18.51 -5.43 -1.81
N THR A 285 -17.58 -4.78 -1.10
CA THR A 285 -17.20 -3.37 -1.30
C THR A 285 -15.71 -3.25 -1.61
N LEU A 286 -15.38 -2.49 -2.66
CA LEU A 286 -14.01 -2.13 -3.06
C LEU A 286 -13.70 -0.69 -2.61
N PHE A 287 -12.55 -0.46 -1.95
CA PHE A 287 -12.15 0.86 -1.44
C PHE A 287 -10.86 1.34 -2.13
N PHE A 288 -10.97 2.34 -3.00
CA PHE A 288 -9.81 3.00 -3.61
C PHE A 288 -9.32 4.17 -2.77
N GLY A 289 -8.02 4.48 -2.84
CA GLY A 289 -7.41 5.60 -2.13
C GLY A 289 -5.91 5.42 -1.94
N LEU A 290 -5.22 6.53 -1.68
CA LEU A 290 -3.78 6.51 -1.34
C LEU A 290 -3.54 6.29 0.17
N SER A 291 -2.28 6.29 0.59
CA SER A 291 -1.91 6.32 2.02
C SER A 291 -2.58 7.51 2.74
N GLY A 292 -3.08 7.31 3.95
CA GLY A 292 -3.70 8.36 4.78
C GLY A 292 -5.14 8.78 4.40
N THR A 293 -5.70 8.26 3.30
CA THR A 293 -7.09 8.53 2.87
C THR A 293 -8.15 7.71 3.61
N GLY A 294 -7.74 6.82 4.51
CA GLY A 294 -8.64 6.03 5.35
C GLY A 294 -8.99 4.62 4.85
N LYS A 295 -8.38 4.11 3.74
CA LYS A 295 -8.61 2.75 3.19
C LYS A 295 -8.75 1.69 4.30
N THR A 296 -7.66 1.45 5.03
CA THR A 296 -7.56 0.40 6.06
C THR A 296 -8.55 0.63 7.19
N THR A 297 -8.69 1.88 7.66
CA THR A 297 -9.60 2.27 8.75
C THR A 297 -11.09 2.08 8.41
N LEU A 298 -11.46 2.13 7.12
CA LEU A 298 -12.84 1.98 6.65
C LEU A 298 -13.14 0.56 6.13
N SER A 299 -12.14 -0.19 5.65
CA SER A 299 -12.28 -1.63 5.40
C SER A 299 -12.29 -2.46 6.69
N ALA A 300 -11.65 -1.96 7.76
CA ALA A 300 -11.78 -2.46 9.13
C ALA A 300 -13.14 -2.04 9.73
N ASP A 301 -14.12 -2.90 9.51
CA ASP A 301 -15.50 -2.79 9.96
C ASP A 301 -15.90 -4.10 10.68
N PRO A 302 -16.26 -4.08 11.98
CA PRO A 302 -16.66 -5.28 12.73
C PRO A 302 -17.88 -6.03 12.17
N ALA A 303 -18.70 -5.41 11.31
CA ALA A 303 -19.82 -6.05 10.64
C ALA A 303 -19.44 -6.80 9.34
N ARG A 304 -18.16 -6.76 8.95
CA ARG A 304 -17.66 -7.19 7.64
C ARG A 304 -16.37 -7.99 7.79
N LEU A 305 -16.09 -8.86 6.82
CA LEU A 305 -14.84 -9.62 6.77
C LEU A 305 -13.88 -8.98 5.78
N LEU A 306 -12.64 -8.73 6.22
CA LEU A 306 -11.58 -8.16 5.39
C LEU A 306 -11.13 -9.19 4.34
N ILE A 307 -11.22 -8.85 3.05
CA ILE A 307 -10.65 -9.66 1.97
C ILE A 307 -9.15 -9.33 1.81
N GLY A 308 -8.77 -8.05 1.91
CA GLY A 308 -7.38 -7.58 1.92
C GLY A 308 -7.26 -6.06 2.08
N ASP A 309 -6.04 -5.54 2.32
CA ASP A 309 -5.79 -4.13 2.63
C ASP A 309 -5.31 -3.24 1.46
N ASP A 310 -4.76 -3.82 0.38
CA ASP A 310 -4.07 -3.01 -0.65
C ASP A 310 -4.18 -3.50 -2.11
N GLU A 311 -4.30 -4.81 -2.39
CA GLU A 311 -4.15 -5.36 -3.76
C GLU A 311 -5.19 -6.46 -4.09
N HIS A 312 -6.02 -6.24 -5.12
CA HIS A 312 -7.12 -7.16 -5.47
C HIS A 312 -7.24 -7.39 -6.98
N VAL A 313 -8.06 -8.39 -7.33
CA VAL A 313 -8.58 -8.60 -8.69
C VAL A 313 -10.10 -8.72 -8.64
N TRP A 314 -10.76 -8.02 -9.57
CA TRP A 314 -12.18 -8.16 -9.87
C TRP A 314 -12.34 -9.08 -11.10
N SER A 315 -12.74 -10.33 -10.83
CA SER A 315 -12.86 -11.41 -11.81
C SER A 315 -14.27 -11.50 -12.42
N ASP A 316 -14.49 -12.49 -13.30
CA ASP A 316 -15.82 -12.88 -13.78
C ASP A 316 -16.66 -13.59 -12.70
N THR A 317 -16.02 -14.20 -11.70
CA THR A 317 -16.64 -14.84 -10.51
C THR A 317 -16.97 -13.84 -9.40
N GLY A 318 -16.06 -12.91 -9.09
CA GLY A 318 -16.23 -11.95 -7.98
C GLY A 318 -14.97 -11.17 -7.67
N VAL A 319 -14.48 -11.27 -6.43
CA VAL A 319 -13.27 -10.56 -5.97
C VAL A 319 -12.35 -11.51 -5.20
N PHE A 320 -11.04 -11.44 -5.49
CA PHE A 320 -9.99 -12.09 -4.71
C PHE A 320 -8.84 -11.13 -4.37
N ASN A 321 -8.22 -11.34 -3.20
CA ASN A 321 -6.98 -10.67 -2.79
C ASN A 321 -5.79 -11.25 -3.58
N ILE A 322 -4.79 -10.43 -3.89
CA ILE A 322 -3.53 -10.88 -4.49
C ILE A 322 -2.59 -11.49 -3.43
N GLU A 323 -2.71 -11.07 -2.17
CA GLU A 323 -1.73 -11.23 -1.10
C GLU A 323 -2.17 -12.23 -0.02
N GLY A 324 -1.19 -12.84 0.67
CA GLY A 324 -1.40 -13.71 1.84
C GLY A 324 -1.32 -12.99 3.20
N GLY A 325 -1.24 -11.66 3.21
CA GLY A 325 -1.02 -10.83 4.39
C GLY A 325 -1.21 -9.34 4.14
N CYS A 326 -0.93 -8.52 5.16
CA CYS A 326 -1.02 -7.06 5.13
C CYS A 326 0.34 -6.41 5.43
N TYR A 327 0.56 -5.20 4.90
CA TYR A 327 1.82 -4.46 5.06
C TYR A 327 1.55 -3.03 5.57
N ALA A 328 0.94 -2.96 6.75
CA ALA A 328 0.47 -1.73 7.37
C ALA A 328 1.62 -0.74 7.70
N LYS A 329 1.32 0.56 7.70
CA LYS A 329 2.17 1.57 8.35
C LYS A 329 2.02 1.48 9.87
N THR A 330 3.10 1.75 10.61
CA THR A 330 3.11 1.71 12.10
C THR A 330 3.30 3.08 12.76
N ILE A 331 3.55 4.14 11.99
CA ILE A 331 3.75 5.50 12.53
C ILE A 331 2.49 6.02 13.26
N ASN A 332 2.64 6.40 14.53
CA ASN A 332 1.61 6.79 15.48
C ASN A 332 0.55 5.71 15.81
N LEU A 333 0.86 4.44 15.52
CA LEU A 333 0.00 3.30 15.83
C LEU A 333 -0.20 3.16 17.35
N SER A 334 -1.44 2.94 17.79
CA SER A 334 -1.74 2.59 19.18
C SER A 334 -2.95 1.66 19.28
N ALA A 335 -2.99 0.87 20.36
CA ALA A 335 -4.02 -0.16 20.57
C ALA A 335 -5.44 0.41 20.65
N GLU A 336 -5.60 1.67 21.05
CA GLU A 336 -6.89 2.36 21.17
C GLU A 336 -7.44 2.84 19.81
N LYS A 337 -6.55 3.09 18.84
CA LYS A 337 -6.90 3.61 17.51
C LYS A 337 -7.15 2.47 16.52
N GLU A 338 -6.23 1.50 16.47
CA GLU A 338 -6.17 0.45 15.44
C GLU A 338 -5.85 -0.91 16.10
N PRO A 339 -6.73 -1.42 16.99
CA PRO A 339 -6.48 -2.62 17.80
C PRO A 339 -6.22 -3.88 16.97
N GLU A 340 -6.86 -4.05 15.83
CA GLU A 340 -6.66 -5.21 14.94
C GLU A 340 -5.22 -5.26 14.42
N ILE A 341 -4.70 -4.13 13.95
CA ILE A 341 -3.31 -4.01 13.47
C ILE A 341 -2.33 -4.17 14.63
N PHE A 342 -2.57 -3.52 15.77
CA PHE A 342 -1.70 -3.61 16.95
C PHE A 342 -1.59 -5.05 17.48
N ASN A 343 -2.70 -5.77 17.58
CA ASN A 343 -2.72 -7.17 18.04
C ASN A 343 -2.14 -8.15 17.01
N ALA A 344 -2.04 -7.77 15.73
CA ALA A 344 -1.30 -8.50 14.72
C ALA A 344 0.23 -8.36 14.86
N ILE A 345 0.76 -7.52 15.76
CA ILE A 345 2.21 -7.35 15.96
C ILE A 345 2.71 -8.36 17.00
N ARG A 346 2.99 -9.59 16.56
CA ARG A 346 3.39 -10.72 17.41
C ARG A 346 4.41 -11.63 16.70
N PHE A 347 4.78 -12.76 17.30
CA PHE A 347 5.61 -13.77 16.65
C PHE A 347 5.04 -14.19 15.28
N GLY A 348 5.90 -14.19 14.26
CA GLY A 348 5.55 -14.30 12.84
C GLY A 348 5.52 -12.97 12.09
N SER A 349 5.19 -11.86 12.77
CA SER A 349 5.15 -10.53 12.18
C SER A 349 6.54 -9.89 12.13
N ILE A 350 6.77 -9.01 11.14
CA ILE A 350 7.99 -8.22 11.01
C ILE A 350 7.67 -6.75 11.23
N LEU A 351 8.48 -6.06 12.02
CA LEU A 351 8.53 -4.61 12.16
C LEU A 351 9.73 -4.08 11.34
N GLU A 352 9.47 -3.41 10.23
CA GLU A 352 10.51 -2.86 9.36
C GLU A 352 10.77 -1.37 9.70
N ASN A 353 12.03 -1.06 10.00
CA ASN A 353 12.54 0.28 10.34
C ASN A 353 11.95 0.93 11.61
N VAL A 354 11.31 0.15 12.48
CA VAL A 354 10.71 0.63 13.73
C VAL A 354 11.79 0.75 14.82
N VAL A 355 11.82 1.88 15.53
CA VAL A 355 12.69 2.08 16.69
C VAL A 355 12.13 1.31 17.89
N TYR A 356 12.97 0.97 18.87
CA TYR A 356 12.54 0.24 20.07
C TYR A 356 13.41 0.63 21.27
N ASN A 357 12.85 0.50 22.47
CA ASN A 357 13.60 0.66 23.71
C ASN A 357 14.50 -0.57 23.95
N PRO A 358 15.84 -0.42 24.05
CA PRO A 358 16.76 -1.55 24.13
C PRO A 358 16.68 -2.35 25.45
N VAL A 359 16.07 -1.78 26.50
CA VAL A 359 15.97 -2.41 27.82
C VAL A 359 14.77 -3.36 27.90
N ASN A 360 13.56 -2.91 27.51
CA ASN A 360 12.33 -3.70 27.60
C ASN A 360 11.82 -4.25 26.26
N ARG A 361 12.47 -3.89 25.14
CA ARG A 361 12.14 -4.30 23.76
C ARG A 361 10.78 -3.82 23.24
N GLU A 362 10.15 -2.85 23.90
CA GLU A 362 8.94 -2.20 23.39
C GLU A 362 9.26 -1.37 22.14
N PRO A 363 8.54 -1.56 21.02
CA PRO A 363 8.65 -0.68 19.86
C PRO A 363 8.17 0.74 20.19
N ASP A 364 8.88 1.75 19.70
CA ASP A 364 8.42 3.12 19.67
C ASP A 364 7.77 3.40 18.31
N TYR A 365 6.46 3.64 18.33
CA TYR A 365 5.67 3.93 17.13
C TYR A 365 5.59 5.44 16.82
N GLU A 366 6.06 6.32 17.70
CA GLU A 366 6.11 7.77 17.47
C GLU A 366 7.49 8.24 16.95
N ASP A 367 8.57 7.47 17.21
CA ASP A 367 9.92 7.80 16.72
C ASP A 367 10.10 7.53 15.22
N VAL A 368 10.31 8.62 14.47
CA VAL A 368 10.58 8.66 13.02
C VAL A 368 12.07 8.83 12.68
N GLY A 369 12.97 8.68 13.65
CA GLY A 369 14.41 8.92 13.50
C GLY A 369 15.11 8.07 12.43
N ILE A 370 14.45 7.01 11.95
CA ILE A 370 14.86 6.21 10.77
C ILE A 370 14.02 6.58 9.53
N THR A 371 12.70 6.72 9.67
CA THR A 371 11.76 7.06 8.58
C THR A 371 10.34 7.34 9.11
N GLU A 372 9.51 8.08 8.35
CA GLU A 372 8.04 8.12 8.55
C GLU A 372 7.30 6.92 7.89
N ASN A 373 8.02 6.09 7.13
CA ASN A 373 7.49 4.88 6.50
C ASN A 373 7.87 3.63 7.31
N THR A 374 7.68 3.69 8.64
CA THR A 374 7.75 2.51 9.51
C THR A 374 6.59 1.57 9.19
N ARG A 375 6.85 0.26 9.21
CA ARG A 375 5.93 -0.77 8.68
C ARG A 375 5.81 -1.98 9.60
N CYS A 376 4.67 -2.65 9.52
CA CYS A 376 4.52 -4.04 9.96
C CYS A 376 4.03 -4.93 8.81
N ALA A 377 4.67 -6.09 8.62
CA ALA A 377 4.25 -7.13 7.68
C ALA A 377 3.82 -8.38 8.44
N TYR A 378 2.57 -8.82 8.26
CA TYR A 378 1.99 -9.95 8.98
C TYR A 378 1.02 -10.75 8.08
N PRO A 379 0.88 -12.07 8.31
CA PRO A 379 -0.02 -12.92 7.52
C PRO A 379 -1.49 -12.60 7.82
N ILE A 380 -2.39 -12.81 6.85
CA ILE A 380 -3.77 -12.32 6.91
C ILE A 380 -4.58 -12.93 8.07
N GLU A 381 -4.23 -14.15 8.48
CA GLU A 381 -4.81 -14.87 9.63
C GLU A 381 -4.52 -14.22 11.00
N PHE A 382 -3.73 -13.13 11.04
CA PHE A 382 -3.53 -12.35 12.26
C PHE A 382 -4.62 -11.27 12.45
N ILE A 383 -5.45 -11.01 11.42
CA ILE A 383 -6.64 -10.16 11.50
C ILE A 383 -7.86 -11.05 11.83
N PRO A 384 -8.51 -10.91 13.00
CA PRO A 384 -9.54 -11.85 13.46
C PRO A 384 -10.80 -11.93 12.57
N ASN A 385 -11.10 -10.84 11.85
CA ASN A 385 -12.18 -10.69 10.88
C ASN A 385 -11.71 -10.88 9.43
N ALA A 386 -10.58 -11.55 9.17
CA ALA A 386 -10.19 -11.90 7.82
C ALA A 386 -11.17 -12.89 7.16
N LYS A 387 -11.55 -12.64 5.90
CA LYS A 387 -12.22 -13.62 5.05
C LYS A 387 -11.18 -14.62 4.55
N ILE A 388 -11.22 -15.84 5.06
CA ILE A 388 -10.34 -16.94 4.60
C ILE A 388 -11.21 -18.00 3.88
N PRO A 389 -10.75 -18.61 2.77
CA PRO A 389 -9.74 -18.05 1.85
C PRO A 389 -10.15 -16.65 1.37
N CYS A 390 -9.19 -15.80 0.97
CA CYS A 390 -9.46 -14.39 0.62
C CYS A 390 -10.00 -14.20 -0.81
N VAL A 391 -11.03 -15.00 -1.13
CA VAL A 391 -11.86 -14.94 -2.34
C VAL A 391 -13.33 -14.95 -1.94
N VAL A 392 -14.14 -14.24 -2.72
CA VAL A 392 -15.61 -14.21 -2.63
C VAL A 392 -16.19 -14.35 -4.04
N ASP A 393 -16.91 -15.43 -4.27
CA ASP A 393 -17.61 -15.75 -5.54
C ASP A 393 -18.90 -14.92 -5.70
N ARG A 394 -18.76 -13.61 -5.58
CA ARG A 394 -19.83 -12.63 -5.77
C ARG A 394 -19.26 -11.33 -6.30
N GLN A 395 -19.97 -10.76 -7.27
CA GLN A 395 -19.69 -9.46 -7.84
C GLN A 395 -19.84 -8.33 -6.79
N PRO A 396 -18.99 -7.29 -6.82
CA PRO A 396 -19.13 -6.10 -5.99
C PRO A 396 -20.54 -5.50 -6.04
N SER A 397 -21.02 -5.01 -4.90
CA SER A 397 -22.23 -4.19 -4.83
C SER A 397 -21.88 -2.70 -4.75
N ASN A 398 -20.72 -2.37 -4.17
CA ASN A 398 -20.27 -1.00 -3.97
C ASN A 398 -18.79 -0.79 -4.34
N ILE A 399 -18.48 0.41 -4.83
CA ILE A 399 -17.13 0.95 -5.00
C ILE A 399 -17.06 2.27 -4.25
N ILE A 400 -16.04 2.47 -3.42
CA ILE A 400 -15.82 3.69 -2.65
C ILE A 400 -14.45 4.27 -3.04
N MET A 401 -14.46 5.43 -3.70
CA MET A 401 -13.26 6.21 -4.05
C MET A 401 -12.99 7.24 -2.94
N LEU A 402 -12.00 6.96 -2.09
CA LEU A 402 -11.61 7.84 -0.99
C LEU A 402 -10.68 8.96 -1.49
N THR A 403 -11.12 10.20 -1.29
CA THR A 403 -10.30 11.40 -1.49
C THR A 403 -10.12 12.13 -0.15
N CYS A 404 -8.95 12.69 0.10
CA CYS A 404 -8.70 13.57 1.24
C CYS A 404 -8.57 15.01 0.72
N ASP A 405 -9.69 15.67 0.41
CA ASP A 405 -9.69 17.02 -0.15
C ASP A 405 -9.30 18.06 0.91
N ALA A 406 -8.13 18.69 0.73
CA ALA A 406 -7.65 19.75 1.61
C ALA A 406 -8.12 21.17 1.22
N PHE A 407 -8.68 21.35 0.01
CA PHE A 407 -9.41 22.57 -0.34
C PHE A 407 -10.76 22.62 0.39
N GLY A 408 -11.35 21.47 0.69
CA GLY A 408 -12.57 21.33 1.48
C GLY A 408 -13.84 21.73 0.72
N VAL A 409 -13.86 21.46 -0.59
CA VAL A 409 -14.90 21.86 -1.54
C VAL A 409 -15.64 20.67 -2.15
N LEU A 410 -15.09 19.45 -2.08
CA LEU A 410 -15.79 18.23 -2.49
C LEU A 410 -16.79 17.77 -1.40
N PRO A 411 -18.00 17.31 -1.78
CA PRO A 411 -18.98 16.77 -0.83
C PRO A 411 -18.44 15.58 -0.01
N PRO A 412 -18.92 15.35 1.23
CA PRO A 412 -18.54 14.18 2.04
C PRO A 412 -18.82 12.85 1.36
N VAL A 413 -19.89 12.79 0.56
CA VAL A 413 -20.21 11.67 -0.32
C VAL A 413 -20.91 12.17 -1.60
N SER A 414 -20.69 11.49 -2.71
CA SER A 414 -21.46 11.65 -3.95
C SER A 414 -21.58 10.34 -4.69
N LYS A 415 -22.75 10.06 -5.28
CA LYS A 415 -22.94 8.95 -6.21
C LYS A 415 -22.38 9.34 -7.58
N LEU A 416 -21.67 8.41 -8.24
CA LEU A 416 -21.05 8.58 -9.54
C LEU A 416 -21.75 7.73 -10.62
N THR A 417 -21.88 8.26 -11.83
CA THR A 417 -22.13 7.42 -13.02
C THR A 417 -20.87 6.62 -13.40
N PRO A 418 -20.95 5.57 -14.24
CA PRO A 418 -19.76 4.85 -14.73
C PRO A 418 -18.74 5.76 -15.43
N GLN A 419 -19.20 6.78 -16.16
CA GLN A 419 -18.35 7.80 -16.79
C GLN A 419 -17.64 8.68 -15.75
N GLN A 420 -18.34 9.08 -14.68
CA GLN A 420 -17.74 9.85 -13.59
C GLN A 420 -16.77 9.00 -12.76
N ALA A 421 -17.10 7.73 -12.51
CA ALA A 421 -16.18 6.79 -11.88
C ALA A 421 -14.91 6.63 -12.71
N SER A 422 -15.02 6.48 -14.04
CA SER A 422 -13.88 6.45 -14.96
C SER A 422 -13.04 7.73 -14.90
N TYR A 423 -13.70 8.90 -14.93
CA TYR A 423 -13.02 10.20 -14.84
C TYR A 423 -12.28 10.39 -13.51
N HIS A 424 -12.94 10.10 -12.38
CA HIS A 424 -12.35 10.22 -11.05
C HIS A 424 -11.27 9.17 -10.78
N PHE A 425 -11.40 7.95 -11.34
CA PHE A 425 -10.38 6.91 -11.29
C PHE A 425 -9.12 7.33 -12.08
N LEU A 426 -9.27 7.83 -13.32
CA LEU A 426 -8.16 8.34 -14.12
C LEU A 426 -7.48 9.57 -13.48
N ALA A 427 -8.24 10.44 -12.82
CA ALA A 427 -7.70 11.56 -12.06
C ALA A 427 -6.97 11.11 -10.77
N GLY A 428 -7.52 10.12 -10.05
CA GLY A 428 -6.93 9.59 -8.82
C GLY A 428 -6.66 10.66 -7.74
N TYR A 429 -7.60 11.60 -7.58
CA TYR A 429 -7.38 12.81 -6.77
C TYR A 429 -7.47 12.54 -5.26
N THR A 430 -6.50 13.10 -4.53
CA THR A 430 -6.52 13.34 -3.07
C THR A 430 -5.48 14.42 -2.72
N SER A 431 -5.44 14.93 -1.49
CA SER A 431 -4.22 15.54 -0.95
C SER A 431 -3.41 14.52 -0.13
N LYS A 432 -2.09 14.66 -0.13
CA LYS A 432 -1.20 14.16 0.92
C LYS A 432 -1.40 15.04 2.15
N THR A 433 -1.52 14.48 3.35
CA THR A 433 -1.69 15.25 4.58
C THR A 433 -0.40 15.32 5.39
N PRO A 434 -0.18 16.35 6.23
CA PRO A 434 0.97 16.39 7.12
C PRO A 434 1.12 15.14 7.97
N GLY A 435 2.36 14.69 8.17
CA GLY A 435 2.70 13.44 8.87
C GLY A 435 2.33 12.16 8.12
N THR A 436 2.19 12.20 6.78
CA THR A 436 2.05 10.99 5.95
C THR A 436 3.23 10.71 5.02
N GLU A 437 4.02 11.74 4.70
CA GLU A 437 5.28 11.73 3.97
C GLU A 437 6.18 12.87 4.47
N ASP A 438 7.50 12.64 4.48
CA ASP A 438 8.52 13.58 4.97
C ASP A 438 8.46 14.94 4.26
N GLY A 439 8.73 16.01 5.01
CA GLY A 439 8.65 17.41 4.55
C GLY A 439 7.25 17.97 4.32
N VAL A 440 6.17 17.17 4.41
CA VAL A 440 4.80 17.66 4.21
C VAL A 440 4.28 18.38 5.46
N LEU A 441 4.43 19.71 5.48
CA LEU A 441 3.92 20.57 6.57
C LEU A 441 2.51 21.12 6.30
N GLU A 442 2.14 21.25 5.02
CA GLU A 442 0.79 21.62 4.56
C GLU A 442 0.29 20.58 3.52
N PRO A 443 -1.02 20.34 3.38
CA PRO A 443 -1.50 19.30 2.48
C PRO A 443 -1.22 19.58 1.00
N ILE A 444 -0.54 18.64 0.34
CA ILE A 444 -0.16 18.78 -1.08
C ILE A 444 -1.17 18.01 -1.96
N PRO A 445 -1.93 18.69 -2.84
CA PRO A 445 -2.85 18.02 -3.76
C PRO A 445 -2.08 17.13 -4.74
N THR A 446 -2.58 15.92 -4.96
CA THR A 446 -1.95 14.85 -5.73
C THR A 446 -2.99 14.19 -6.64
N PHE A 447 -2.62 14.00 -7.90
CA PHE A 447 -3.40 13.24 -8.88
C PHE A 447 -2.60 11.97 -9.19
N SER A 448 -3.03 10.85 -8.62
CA SER A 448 -2.36 9.55 -8.75
C SER A 448 -3.29 8.59 -9.49
N THR A 449 -3.32 8.71 -10.81
CA THR A 449 -4.13 7.91 -11.74
C THR A 449 -4.32 6.45 -11.36
N CYS A 450 -5.57 5.98 -11.51
CA CYS A 450 -6.09 4.67 -11.11
C CYS A 450 -5.92 4.36 -9.60
N TYR A 451 -5.62 5.38 -8.79
CA TYR A 451 -5.08 5.26 -7.43
C TYR A 451 -3.80 4.40 -7.32
N SER A 452 -3.19 4.04 -8.46
CA SER A 452 -2.12 3.04 -8.58
C SER A 452 -0.92 3.51 -9.42
N ALA A 453 -0.84 4.79 -9.79
CA ALA A 453 0.13 5.36 -10.74
C ALA A 453 1.61 4.88 -10.67
N PRO A 454 2.24 4.56 -9.52
CA PRO A 454 3.60 3.98 -9.49
C PRO A 454 3.70 2.51 -9.95
N PHE A 455 2.56 1.81 -10.02
CA PHE A 455 2.41 0.38 -10.26
C PHE A 455 1.66 0.06 -11.56
N ILE A 456 0.98 1.05 -12.15
CA ILE A 456 0.31 0.94 -13.44
C ILE A 456 1.30 0.44 -14.51
N VAL A 457 0.90 -0.58 -15.27
CA VAL A 457 1.77 -1.19 -16.31
C VAL A 457 1.25 -0.93 -17.71
N LEU A 458 -0.05 -1.13 -17.92
CA LEU A 458 -0.73 -0.85 -19.19
C LEU A 458 -1.22 0.62 -19.24
N HIS A 459 -1.78 1.06 -20.37
CA HIS A 459 -2.35 2.41 -20.46
C HIS A 459 -3.52 2.59 -19.47
N PRO A 460 -3.58 3.68 -18.66
CA PRO A 460 -4.64 3.89 -17.67
C PRO A 460 -6.07 3.76 -18.19
N GLY A 461 -6.31 4.16 -19.45
CA GLY A 461 -7.60 4.02 -20.11
C GLY A 461 -8.15 2.58 -20.07
N ARG A 462 -7.31 1.56 -20.25
CA ARG A 462 -7.71 0.15 -20.26
C ARG A 462 -8.25 -0.32 -18.91
N TYR A 463 -7.64 0.12 -17.80
CA TYR A 463 -8.16 -0.20 -16.46
C TYR A 463 -9.45 0.57 -16.15
N ALA A 464 -9.61 1.80 -16.65
CA ALA A 464 -10.83 2.60 -16.49
C ALA A 464 -12.01 2.04 -17.33
N GLU A 465 -11.74 1.60 -18.55
CA GLU A 465 -12.70 0.91 -19.43
C GLU A 465 -13.19 -0.39 -18.79
N MET A 466 -12.29 -1.29 -18.40
CA MET A 466 -12.64 -2.54 -17.69
C MET A 466 -13.41 -2.31 -16.38
N LEU A 467 -13.18 -1.18 -15.69
CA LEU A 467 -13.93 -0.76 -14.50
C LEU A 467 -15.36 -0.34 -14.88
N ALA A 468 -15.51 0.51 -15.90
CA ALA A 468 -16.81 0.98 -16.38
C ALA A 468 -17.69 -0.15 -16.93
N GLU A 469 -17.10 -1.07 -17.69
CA GLU A 469 -17.77 -2.28 -18.18
C GLU A 469 -18.30 -3.12 -17.03
N ARG A 470 -17.45 -3.46 -16.05
CA ARG A 470 -17.84 -4.32 -14.90
C ARG A 470 -18.86 -3.63 -14.01
N MET A 471 -18.73 -2.33 -13.77
CA MET A 471 -19.75 -1.53 -13.08
C MET A 471 -21.11 -1.62 -13.77
N SER A 472 -21.15 -1.40 -15.10
CA SER A 472 -22.38 -1.36 -15.88
C SER A 472 -23.01 -2.74 -16.02
N LYS A 473 -22.20 -3.79 -16.24
CA LYS A 473 -22.63 -5.18 -16.37
C LYS A 473 -23.22 -5.75 -15.07
N HIS A 474 -22.73 -5.29 -13.91
CA HIS A 474 -23.12 -5.83 -12.61
C HIS A 474 -23.95 -4.84 -11.74
N ASN A 475 -24.34 -3.69 -12.29
CA ASN A 475 -25.09 -2.63 -11.61
C ASN A 475 -24.45 -2.17 -10.29
N VAL A 476 -23.12 -1.97 -10.31
CA VAL A 476 -22.33 -1.63 -9.11
C VAL A 476 -22.40 -0.13 -8.83
N ASP A 477 -22.85 0.24 -7.64
CA ASP A 477 -22.89 1.64 -7.20
C ASP A 477 -21.48 2.14 -6.88
N CYS A 478 -21.10 3.30 -7.42
CA CYS A 478 -19.82 3.95 -7.15
C CYS A 478 -20.00 5.27 -6.40
N TRP A 479 -19.18 5.47 -5.38
CA TRP A 479 -19.27 6.57 -4.42
C TRP A 479 -17.93 7.31 -4.33
N LEU A 480 -17.92 8.62 -4.53
CA LEU A 480 -16.79 9.48 -4.16
C LEU A 480 -16.99 9.92 -2.70
N VAL A 481 -16.05 9.61 -1.81
CA VAL A 481 -16.16 9.91 -0.37
C VAL A 481 -14.98 10.79 0.08
N ASN A 482 -15.29 11.97 0.62
CA ASN A 482 -14.30 12.94 1.09
C ASN A 482 -13.97 12.72 2.58
N THR A 483 -12.76 12.24 2.85
CA THR A 483 -12.15 12.06 4.18
C THR A 483 -11.23 13.22 4.59
N GLY A 484 -11.21 14.28 3.77
CA GLY A 484 -10.49 15.53 3.98
C GLY A 484 -11.32 16.55 4.74
N TRP A 485 -11.36 17.80 4.25
CA TRP A 485 -11.89 18.96 4.96
C TRP A 485 -13.29 19.38 4.50
N THR A 486 -13.98 20.13 5.36
CA THR A 486 -15.26 20.79 5.09
C THR A 486 -15.39 22.09 5.91
N GLY A 487 -16.28 23.00 5.51
CA GLY A 487 -16.48 24.33 6.11
C GLY A 487 -15.34 25.34 5.87
N GLY A 488 -14.39 24.98 5.00
CA GLY A 488 -13.18 25.73 4.69
C GLY A 488 -12.06 24.82 4.23
N LYS A 489 -10.99 25.41 3.69
CA LYS A 489 -9.73 24.71 3.42
C LYS A 489 -8.91 24.47 4.69
N TYR A 490 -7.93 23.59 4.60
CA TYR A 490 -6.92 23.35 5.63
C TYR A 490 -6.29 24.66 6.15
N GLY A 491 -5.98 24.72 7.45
CA GLY A 491 -5.28 25.84 8.08
C GLY A 491 -6.11 27.11 8.32
N HIS A 492 -7.35 27.17 7.81
CA HIS A 492 -8.28 28.29 8.01
C HIS A 492 -9.50 27.83 8.83
N THR A 493 -10.74 28.15 8.40
CA THR A 493 -11.98 27.72 9.06
C THR A 493 -12.28 26.23 8.90
N GLY A 494 -11.61 25.57 7.95
CA GLY A 494 -11.87 24.19 7.57
C GLY A 494 -11.54 23.20 8.67
N LYS A 495 -12.43 22.23 8.88
CA LYS A 495 -12.22 21.10 9.79
C LYS A 495 -12.19 19.80 8.99
N ARG A 496 -11.32 18.86 9.37
CA ARG A 496 -11.36 17.51 8.78
C ARG A 496 -12.72 16.87 9.08
N CYS A 497 -13.32 16.18 8.12
CA CYS A 497 -14.57 15.47 8.28
C CYS A 497 -14.45 14.51 9.48
N ALA A 498 -15.37 14.62 10.44
CA ALA A 498 -15.30 13.81 11.65
C ALA A 498 -15.58 12.34 11.31
N LEU A 499 -14.72 11.43 11.77
CA LEU A 499 -14.77 9.99 11.42
C LEU A 499 -16.15 9.36 11.67
N LYS A 500 -16.92 9.84 12.65
CA LYS A 500 -18.31 9.41 12.90
C LYS A 500 -19.25 9.63 11.70
N TYR A 501 -19.08 10.72 10.95
CA TYR A 501 -19.88 11.00 9.75
C TYR A 501 -19.40 10.17 8.57
N THR A 502 -18.08 9.96 8.44
CA THR A 502 -17.51 9.09 7.40
C THR A 502 -17.91 7.63 7.60
N ARG A 503 -17.97 7.14 8.85
CA ARG A 503 -18.55 5.81 9.16
C ARG A 503 -20.03 5.76 8.81
N ALA A 504 -20.87 6.67 9.32
CA ALA A 504 -22.30 6.71 8.98
C ALA A 504 -22.58 6.74 7.45
N ILE A 505 -21.76 7.44 6.67
CA ILE A 505 -21.79 7.41 5.20
C ILE A 505 -21.49 6.01 4.63
N VAL A 506 -20.45 5.34 5.12
CA VAL A 506 -20.07 3.98 4.70
C VAL A 506 -21.11 2.95 5.14
N ASP A 507 -21.65 3.09 6.36
CA ASP A 507 -22.70 2.24 6.91
C ASP A 507 -23.99 2.33 6.06
N ALA A 508 -24.36 3.54 5.61
CA ALA A 508 -25.50 3.78 4.72
C ALA A 508 -25.27 3.35 3.26
N ILE A 509 -24.01 3.27 2.82
CA ILE A 509 -23.62 2.64 1.54
C ILE A 509 -23.80 1.11 1.64
N HIS A 510 -23.33 0.49 2.73
CA HIS A 510 -23.46 -0.95 2.96
C HIS A 510 -24.92 -1.39 3.21
N SER A 511 -25.74 -0.59 3.90
CA SER A 511 -27.17 -0.88 4.11
C SER A 511 -28.03 -0.71 2.84
N GLY A 512 -27.49 -0.06 1.81
CA GLY A 512 -28.25 0.35 0.63
C GLY A 512 -29.33 1.38 0.95
N GLU A 513 -29.21 2.14 2.04
CA GLU A 513 -30.00 3.35 2.31
C GLU A 513 -29.62 4.43 1.30
N LEU A 514 -28.31 4.72 1.17
CA LEU A 514 -27.81 5.80 0.34
C LEU A 514 -28.10 5.57 -1.15
N ALA A 515 -28.13 4.31 -1.59
CA ALA A 515 -28.53 3.92 -2.94
C ALA A 515 -29.97 4.31 -3.31
N LYS A 516 -30.83 4.51 -2.30
CA LYS A 516 -32.27 4.86 -2.42
C LYS A 516 -32.55 6.32 -2.04
N ALA A 517 -31.54 7.10 -1.67
CA ALA A 517 -31.69 8.49 -1.25
C ALA A 517 -32.14 9.40 -2.40
N THR A 518 -32.73 10.55 -2.06
CA THR A 518 -32.92 11.65 -3.00
C THR A 518 -31.60 12.42 -3.16
N PHE A 519 -31.25 12.78 -4.40
CA PHE A 519 -30.00 13.46 -4.75
C PHE A 519 -30.25 14.84 -5.37
N GLU A 520 -29.35 15.79 -5.10
CA GLU A 520 -29.22 17.06 -5.81
C GLU A 520 -27.94 17.07 -6.67
N ASN A 521 -27.88 17.94 -7.69
CA ASN A 521 -26.69 18.06 -8.54
C ASN A 521 -25.73 19.15 -8.02
N PHE A 522 -24.47 18.77 -7.76
CA PHE A 522 -23.40 19.69 -7.41
C PHE A 522 -22.71 20.21 -8.66
N GLU A 523 -23.34 21.22 -9.28
CA GLU A 523 -23.15 21.68 -10.67
C GLU A 523 -21.71 21.69 -11.20
N THR A 524 -20.75 22.30 -10.46
CA THR A 524 -19.38 22.47 -10.97
C THR A 524 -18.65 21.16 -11.23
N PHE A 525 -18.98 20.08 -10.51
CA PHE A 525 -18.45 18.73 -10.74
C PHE A 525 -19.53 17.76 -11.28
N ASN A 526 -20.76 18.23 -11.45
CA ASN A 526 -21.95 17.44 -11.83
C ASN A 526 -22.19 16.22 -10.91
N LEU A 527 -21.80 16.30 -9.63
CA LEU A 527 -21.86 15.17 -8.69
C LEU A 527 -23.25 15.04 -8.04
N SER A 528 -23.77 13.82 -7.93
CA SER A 528 -25.04 13.56 -7.23
C SER A 528 -24.80 13.48 -5.72
N VAL A 529 -25.25 14.51 -4.98
CA VAL A 529 -25.10 14.65 -3.51
C VAL A 529 -26.41 14.31 -2.81
N PRO A 530 -26.43 13.49 -1.74
CA PRO A 530 -27.67 13.17 -1.04
C PRO A 530 -28.28 14.39 -0.34
N THR A 531 -29.59 14.56 -0.42
CA THR A 531 -30.30 15.67 0.22
C THR A 531 -30.54 15.46 1.72
N HIS A 532 -30.43 14.22 2.20
CA HIS A 532 -30.51 13.85 3.61
C HIS A 532 -29.74 12.53 3.84
N LEU A 533 -29.30 12.30 5.08
CA LEU A 533 -28.68 11.07 5.56
C LEU A 533 -28.81 11.05 7.09
N GLU A 534 -29.20 9.92 7.70
CA GLU A 534 -29.34 9.87 9.17
C GLU A 534 -27.97 10.07 9.86
N GLY A 535 -27.97 10.79 10.98
CA GLY A 535 -26.75 11.09 11.77
C GLY A 535 -25.76 12.08 11.15
N VAL A 536 -25.93 12.51 9.89
CA VAL A 536 -25.04 13.45 9.19
C VAL A 536 -25.76 14.78 8.89
N PRO A 537 -25.31 15.92 9.45
CA PRO A 537 -25.98 17.21 9.24
C PRO A 537 -25.99 17.65 7.76
N ARG A 538 -27.09 18.27 7.33
CA ARG A 538 -27.29 18.72 5.95
C ARG A 538 -26.25 19.74 5.50
N GLU A 539 -25.81 20.58 6.43
CA GLU A 539 -24.76 21.58 6.26
C GLU A 539 -23.40 20.95 6.00
N ILE A 540 -23.19 19.70 6.42
CA ILE A 540 -21.97 18.93 6.12
C ILE A 540 -22.09 18.27 4.74
N LEU A 541 -23.24 17.69 4.41
CA LEU A 541 -23.48 16.99 3.12
C LEU A 541 -23.27 17.89 1.90
N ASN A 542 -23.72 19.15 1.94
CA ASN A 542 -23.47 20.13 0.88
C ASN A 542 -22.37 21.12 1.32
N PRO A 543 -21.16 21.08 0.74
CA PRO A 543 -20.06 21.94 1.15
C PRO A 543 -20.31 23.43 0.83
N GLY A 544 -21.16 23.72 -0.16
CA GLY A 544 -21.63 25.08 -0.43
C GLY A 544 -22.49 25.66 0.70
N LEU A 545 -23.14 24.82 1.51
CA LEU A 545 -23.77 25.23 2.77
C LEU A 545 -22.72 25.38 3.89
N ALA A 546 -21.81 24.42 4.03
CA ALA A 546 -20.80 24.36 5.10
C ALA A 546 -19.94 25.63 5.25
N TRP A 547 -19.56 26.26 4.14
CA TRP A 547 -18.64 27.41 4.14
C TRP A 547 -19.33 28.71 4.58
N PRO A 548 -18.77 29.49 5.52
CA PRO A 548 -19.29 30.82 5.85
C PRO A 548 -19.11 31.81 4.69
N ASP A 549 -17.92 31.86 4.08
CA ASP A 549 -17.62 32.68 2.91
C ASP A 549 -17.90 31.90 1.62
N LYS A 550 -19.03 32.20 0.98
CA LYS A 550 -19.48 31.60 -0.29
C LYS A 550 -18.60 31.99 -1.48
N GLU A 551 -17.97 33.16 -1.42
CA GLU A 551 -17.05 33.65 -2.44
C GLU A 551 -15.68 32.96 -2.35
N ALA A 552 -15.17 32.71 -1.14
CA ALA A 552 -13.98 31.87 -0.95
C ALA A 552 -14.22 30.42 -1.39
N PHE A 553 -15.38 29.85 -1.07
CA PHE A 553 -15.81 28.55 -1.60
C PHE A 553 -15.80 28.55 -3.13
N GLY A 554 -16.46 29.53 -3.77
CA GLY A 554 -16.49 29.67 -5.23
C GLY A 554 -15.12 29.91 -5.89
N ARG A 555 -14.12 30.42 -5.15
CA ARG A 555 -12.73 30.53 -5.63
C ARG A 555 -11.99 29.20 -5.56
N GLU A 556 -11.95 28.54 -4.41
CA GLU A 556 -11.23 27.27 -4.25
C GLU A 556 -11.90 26.11 -5.04
N LEU A 557 -13.23 26.14 -5.23
CA LEU A 557 -13.97 25.19 -6.07
C LEU A 557 -13.56 25.28 -7.55
N ARG A 558 -13.53 26.49 -8.13
CA ARG A 558 -13.06 26.72 -9.51
C ARG A 558 -11.59 26.35 -9.68
N LYS A 559 -10.76 26.59 -8.66
CA LYS A 559 -9.34 26.21 -8.63
C LYS A 559 -9.16 24.69 -8.67
N LEU A 560 -9.86 23.93 -7.82
CA LEU A 560 -9.79 22.47 -7.84
C LEU A 560 -10.31 21.90 -9.17
N ALA A 561 -11.43 22.41 -9.69
CA ALA A 561 -11.92 22.04 -11.03
C ALA A 561 -10.86 22.27 -12.14
N GLY A 562 -10.14 23.39 -12.07
CA GLY A 562 -9.02 23.68 -12.98
C GLY A 562 -7.80 22.76 -12.81
N MET A 563 -7.60 22.19 -11.63
CA MET A 563 -6.55 21.19 -11.39
C MET A 563 -6.94 19.81 -11.94
N PHE A 564 -8.20 19.40 -11.77
CA PHE A 564 -8.75 18.19 -12.42
C PHE A 564 -8.62 18.27 -13.95
N GLY A 565 -9.02 19.38 -14.58
CA GLY A 565 -8.87 19.57 -16.02
C GLY A 565 -7.42 19.46 -16.51
N LYS A 566 -6.46 20.04 -15.76
CA LYS A 566 -5.02 19.92 -16.07
C LYS A 566 -4.49 18.49 -15.90
N ALA A 567 -4.94 17.75 -14.89
CA ALA A 567 -4.53 16.36 -14.67
C ALA A 567 -5.11 15.42 -15.74
N PHE A 568 -6.36 15.65 -16.16
CA PHE A 568 -7.04 14.81 -17.15
C PHE A 568 -6.57 15.05 -18.60
N ALA A 569 -5.95 16.20 -18.89
CA ALA A 569 -5.40 16.52 -20.22
C ALA A 569 -4.37 15.51 -20.75
N LEU A 570 -3.78 14.67 -19.89
CA LEU A 570 -2.91 13.57 -20.28
C LEU A 570 -3.66 12.41 -20.97
N TYR A 571 -4.96 12.23 -20.68
CA TYR A 571 -5.79 11.12 -21.15
C TYR A 571 -6.91 11.57 -22.11
N GLU A 572 -7.08 12.88 -22.30
CA GLU A 572 -8.22 13.51 -23.00
C GLU A 572 -8.45 13.02 -24.45
N LYS A 573 -7.41 12.47 -25.09
CA LYS A 573 -7.43 11.97 -26.47
C LYS A 573 -7.77 10.48 -26.57
N ASP A 574 -7.61 9.77 -25.45
CA ASP A 574 -7.44 8.32 -25.35
C ASP A 574 -8.58 7.69 -24.52
N VAL A 575 -9.70 8.44 -24.41
CA VAL A 575 -10.91 8.12 -23.64
C VAL A 575 -12.16 8.49 -24.45
N ALA A 576 -13.28 7.83 -24.14
CA ALA A 576 -14.56 8.16 -24.75
C ALA A 576 -15.04 9.58 -24.39
N GLN A 577 -15.76 10.21 -25.32
CA GLN A 577 -16.20 11.61 -25.21
C GLN A 577 -17.18 11.84 -24.05
N ASP A 578 -17.92 10.82 -23.61
CA ASP A 578 -18.80 10.86 -22.45
C ASP A 578 -18.00 10.89 -21.13
N VAL A 579 -16.95 10.09 -20.99
CA VAL A 579 -15.98 10.15 -19.87
C VAL A 579 -15.33 11.52 -19.81
N ARG A 580 -14.89 12.07 -20.96
CA ARG A 580 -14.33 13.42 -21.05
C ARG A 580 -15.32 14.50 -20.60
N MET A 581 -16.60 14.36 -20.93
CA MET A 581 -17.68 15.29 -20.57
C MET A 581 -18.23 15.09 -19.15
N ALA A 582 -17.84 14.04 -18.44
CA ALA A 582 -18.21 13.75 -17.07
C ALA A 582 -17.36 14.50 -16.02
N GLY A 583 -16.26 15.12 -16.45
CA GLY A 583 -15.41 15.97 -15.60
C GLY A 583 -16.03 17.32 -15.22
N PRO A 584 -15.40 18.08 -14.31
CA PRO A 584 -15.91 19.34 -13.81
C PRO A 584 -15.95 20.44 -14.88
N ARG A 585 -17.02 21.25 -14.84
CA ARG A 585 -17.33 22.29 -15.82
C ARG A 585 -17.16 23.66 -15.19
N ILE A 586 -16.11 24.38 -15.56
CA ILE A 586 -15.87 25.75 -15.12
C ILE A 586 -16.73 26.70 -15.95
N CYS A 587 -17.90 27.07 -15.43
CA CYS A 587 -18.75 28.10 -16.03
C CYS A 587 -17.98 29.44 -16.10
N ARG A 588 -17.69 29.91 -17.32
CA ARG A 588 -17.14 31.25 -17.57
C ARG A 588 -18.25 32.30 -17.41
N GLY A 589 -18.51 32.76 -16.18
CA GLY A 589 -19.41 33.89 -15.98
C GLY A 589 -19.73 34.21 -14.53
N TYR A 590 -19.03 35.21 -13.97
CA TYR A 590 -19.57 36.29 -13.13
C TYR A 590 -18.45 37.32 -13.00
N GLY A 591 -18.49 38.35 -13.84
CA GLY A 591 -17.40 39.32 -14.04
C GLY A 591 -17.53 40.10 -15.36
N ASP A 592 -17.08 39.50 -16.46
CA ASP A 592 -16.89 40.17 -17.76
C ASP A 592 -18.19 40.66 -18.46
N GLY A 593 -19.36 40.22 -17.98
CA GLY A 593 -20.66 40.55 -18.57
C GLY A 593 -21.12 42.02 -18.43
N LEU A 594 -20.43 42.84 -17.62
CA LEU A 594 -20.77 44.24 -17.40
C LEU A 594 -20.03 45.23 -18.32
N ALA A 595 -18.92 44.81 -18.96
CA ALA A 595 -18.23 45.64 -19.94
C ALA A 595 -18.95 45.64 -21.31
N ALA A 596 -19.53 44.51 -21.71
CA ALA A 596 -20.13 44.28 -23.03
C ALA A 596 -21.58 44.79 -23.20
N ARG A 597 -22.04 45.74 -22.37
CA ARG A 597 -23.37 46.40 -22.50
C ARG A 597 -23.32 47.93 -22.56
N ARG A 598 -22.19 48.48 -22.98
CA ARG A 598 -22.08 49.78 -23.66
C ARG A 598 -21.42 49.53 -25.03
N TRP A 599 -21.60 50.43 -25.99
CA TRP A 599 -21.28 50.25 -27.42
C TRP A 599 -22.20 49.26 -28.16
N GLY A 600 -23.51 49.55 -28.11
CA GLY A 600 -24.50 48.97 -29.00
C GLY A 600 -25.13 50.02 -29.92
N GLN A 601 -24.36 50.53 -30.90
CA GLN A 601 -24.85 51.34 -32.03
C GLN A 601 -23.72 51.58 -33.04
N GLY A 602 -24.00 51.43 -34.34
CA GLY A 602 -23.10 51.84 -35.43
C GLY A 602 -22.73 50.72 -36.41
N HIS A 603 -23.23 50.85 -37.65
CA HIS A 603 -22.67 50.36 -38.91
C HIS A 603 -22.39 48.86 -39.13
N LYS A 604 -23.01 48.33 -40.20
CA LYS A 604 -22.36 47.40 -41.12
C LYS A 604 -21.26 48.16 -41.88
N ASP A 605 -20.21 47.46 -42.29
CA ASP A 605 -19.73 47.37 -43.68
C ASP A 605 -18.58 46.33 -43.74
N ASP A 606 -18.06 46.03 -44.93
CA ASP A 606 -17.04 44.98 -45.16
C ASP A 606 -15.66 45.32 -44.55
N ILE A 607 -14.77 44.31 -44.43
CA ILE A 607 -13.45 44.33 -45.10
C ILE A 607 -12.70 42.99 -45.02
N ASP A 608 -12.00 42.72 -46.12
CA ASP A 608 -11.05 41.64 -46.43
C ASP A 608 -9.85 41.52 -45.45
N VAL A 609 -9.22 40.34 -45.40
CA VAL A 609 -8.02 40.05 -44.57
C VAL A 609 -6.88 39.45 -45.40
N HIS A 610 -6.17 40.33 -46.11
CA HIS A 610 -4.91 40.03 -46.78
C HIS A 610 -3.75 40.91 -46.27
N LYS A 611 -2.53 40.34 -46.29
CA LYS A 611 -1.26 40.86 -45.72
C LYS A 611 -1.24 40.77 -44.17
N TRP A 612 -0.11 40.46 -43.53
CA TRP A 612 1.29 40.63 -43.95
C TRP A 612 2.15 39.35 -43.85
N GLY A 613 3.05 39.16 -44.82
CA GLY A 613 4.36 38.54 -44.59
C GLY A 613 5.40 39.63 -44.28
N LEU A 614 6.71 39.41 -44.23
CA LEU A 614 7.56 38.33 -44.73
C LEU A 614 8.88 38.38 -43.93
N PHE A 615 9.56 37.26 -43.78
CA PHE A 615 11.00 37.16 -44.08
C PHE A 615 11.34 35.70 -44.39
N SER A 616 12.19 35.47 -45.39
CA SER A 616 12.48 34.15 -45.96
C SER A 616 13.97 33.99 -46.26
N ASN A 617 14.37 32.73 -46.53
CA ASN A 617 15.52 32.23 -47.32
C ASN A 617 16.33 31.18 -46.54
N THR A 618 16.82 30.07 -47.12
CA THR A 618 16.56 29.40 -48.42
C THR A 618 17.23 28.01 -48.38
N GLY A 619 16.70 27.00 -49.09
CA GLY A 619 17.48 25.83 -49.54
C GLY A 619 16.81 24.46 -49.28
N PRO A 620 16.92 23.46 -50.19
CA PRO A 620 15.77 22.60 -50.48
C PRO A 620 16.03 21.07 -50.53
N GLU A 621 15.01 20.35 -51.03
CA GLU A 621 14.90 18.91 -51.38
C GLU A 621 14.45 17.99 -50.21
N ALA A 622 13.24 17.40 -50.21
CA ALA A 622 12.59 16.42 -51.12
C ALA A 622 12.91 14.95 -50.74
N ALA A 623 12.01 13.95 -50.79
CA ALA A 623 10.55 13.90 -50.92
C ALA A 623 10.05 12.65 -50.14
N SER A 624 8.81 12.54 -49.68
CA SER A 624 7.63 12.19 -50.51
C SER A 624 6.42 11.91 -49.60
N SER A 625 5.21 11.77 -50.15
CA SER A 625 4.00 11.53 -49.35
C SER A 625 3.04 10.52 -50.02
N ARG A 626 2.27 9.80 -49.20
CA ARG A 626 1.04 9.11 -49.62
C ARG A 626 -0.04 9.29 -48.56
N ARG A 627 -1.20 9.80 -48.98
CA ARG A 627 -2.46 9.72 -48.23
C ARG A 627 -3.16 8.41 -48.59
N PHE A 628 -4.01 7.92 -47.69
CA PHE A 628 -5.18 7.12 -48.07
C PHE A 628 -6.45 7.81 -47.56
N GLN A 629 -7.54 7.68 -48.31
CA GLN A 629 -8.87 8.20 -47.95
C GLN A 629 -9.87 7.05 -47.83
N SER A 630 -10.89 7.26 -47.03
CA SER A 630 -12.02 6.34 -46.81
C SER A 630 -13.07 6.41 -47.93
N ARG A 631 -13.92 5.38 -48.01
CA ARG A 631 -15.26 5.44 -48.63
C ARG A 631 -16.26 4.60 -47.83
N TYR A 632 -17.52 5.04 -47.83
CA TYR A 632 -18.72 4.38 -47.28
C TYR A 632 -19.50 3.63 -48.37
N VAL A 633 -20.24 2.57 -48.00
CA VAL A 633 -21.60 2.24 -48.48
C VAL A 633 -22.35 1.50 -47.34
N HIS A 634 -23.69 1.58 -47.27
CA HIS A 634 -24.54 0.80 -46.33
C HIS A 634 -25.30 -0.38 -47.04
N PRO A 635 -26.57 -0.79 -46.75
CA PRO A 635 -26.81 -2.16 -46.23
C PRO A 635 -27.89 -2.98 -46.98
N ILE A 636 -27.95 -4.31 -46.75
CA ILE A 636 -29.09 -5.19 -47.10
C ILE A 636 -29.28 -6.26 -46.00
N GLU A 637 -30.53 -6.68 -45.76
CA GLU A 637 -30.97 -7.67 -44.76
C GLU A 637 -31.15 -9.08 -45.35
N ASN A 638 -31.01 -10.15 -44.56
CA ASN A 638 -32.05 -11.18 -44.27
C ASN A 638 -31.55 -12.43 -43.50
N PHE A 639 -32.50 -13.15 -42.89
CA PHE A 639 -32.41 -14.40 -42.09
C PHE A 639 -32.47 -15.69 -42.98
N PRO A 640 -32.39 -16.96 -42.48
CA PRO A 640 -32.61 -17.46 -41.11
C PRO A 640 -31.68 -18.58 -40.56
N ASP A 641 -32.04 -19.06 -39.36
CA ASP A 641 -31.58 -20.25 -38.61
C ASP A 641 -31.81 -21.59 -39.35
N PRO A 642 -31.07 -22.66 -38.98
CA PRO A 642 -31.74 -23.95 -38.75
C PRO A 642 -31.22 -24.77 -37.55
N THR A 643 -32.14 -25.53 -36.94
CA THR A 643 -31.88 -26.59 -35.95
C THR A 643 -32.49 -27.94 -36.38
N ALA A 644 -32.06 -29.05 -35.74
CA ALA A 644 -32.52 -30.45 -35.92
C ALA A 644 -32.03 -31.19 -37.20
N VAL A 645 -31.90 -32.53 -37.29
CA VAL A 645 -31.91 -33.65 -36.29
C VAL A 645 -31.39 -34.98 -36.94
N GLN A 646 -30.79 -35.91 -36.15
CA GLN A 646 -30.49 -37.35 -36.52
C GLN A 646 -29.52 -37.61 -37.72
N SER A 647 -28.97 -38.80 -38.05
CA SER A 647 -28.54 -40.07 -37.38
C SER A 647 -27.66 -40.87 -38.42
N GLU A 648 -26.71 -41.80 -38.15
CA GLU A 648 -26.81 -43.19 -37.64
C GLU A 648 -25.42 -43.93 -37.54
N PHE A 649 -25.44 -45.09 -36.85
CA PHE A 649 -24.53 -46.27 -36.75
C PHE A 649 -23.21 -46.49 -37.57
N SER A 650 -22.15 -46.94 -36.86
CA SER A 650 -21.64 -48.36 -36.85
C SER A 650 -20.45 -48.55 -35.86
N PHE A 651 -20.52 -49.40 -34.82
CA PHE A 651 -19.93 -50.77 -34.70
C PHE A 651 -18.41 -50.88 -35.01
N GLN A 652 -17.50 -51.49 -34.20
CA GLN A 652 -17.53 -52.63 -33.24
C GLN A 652 -16.63 -52.35 -31.98
N SER A 653 -16.93 -52.78 -30.73
CA SER A 653 -16.74 -54.11 -30.07
C SER A 653 -15.27 -54.44 -29.67
N LEU A 654 -14.92 -54.99 -28.48
CA LEU A 654 -15.69 -55.48 -27.31
C LEU A 654 -14.81 -55.59 -26.01
N ARG A 655 -15.44 -55.93 -24.86
CA ARG A 655 -14.80 -56.21 -23.54
C ARG A 655 -14.62 -57.74 -23.31
N PRO A 656 -14.03 -58.18 -22.17
CA PRO A 656 -14.83 -58.62 -20.99
C PRO A 656 -14.15 -58.30 -19.62
N SER A 657 -14.70 -58.53 -18.40
CA SER A 657 -16.09 -58.72 -17.89
C SER A 657 -16.11 -58.72 -16.33
N SER A 658 -17.25 -58.76 -15.63
CA SER A 658 -18.16 -57.62 -15.36
C SER A 658 -19.39 -58.01 -14.49
N GLN A 659 -19.22 -58.37 -13.21
CA GLN A 659 -20.31 -58.71 -12.25
C GLN A 659 -19.97 -58.21 -10.82
N VAL A 660 -20.82 -57.68 -9.91
CA VAL A 660 -22.27 -57.32 -9.79
C VAL A 660 -23.10 -58.19 -8.81
N HIS A 661 -23.52 -57.60 -7.66
CA HIS A 661 -24.87 -57.76 -7.06
C HIS A 661 -25.20 -56.69 -5.98
N LEU A 662 -26.47 -56.64 -5.55
CA LEU A 662 -27.18 -55.67 -4.66
C LEU A 662 -28.02 -56.47 -3.62
N PRO A 663 -28.85 -55.92 -2.66
CA PRO A 663 -29.37 -54.55 -2.50
C PRO A 663 -29.48 -53.98 -1.04
N SER A 664 -30.25 -52.89 -0.90
CA SER A 664 -30.73 -52.07 0.26
C SER A 664 -31.79 -52.83 1.15
N PRO A 665 -32.47 -52.31 2.23
CA PRO A 665 -32.71 -50.89 2.60
C PRO A 665 -33.03 -50.44 4.08
N HIS A 666 -33.33 -49.13 4.24
CA HIS A 666 -34.29 -48.44 5.16
C HIS A 666 -34.11 -48.29 6.71
N SER A 667 -33.74 -47.05 7.11
CA SER A 667 -34.51 -46.07 7.93
C SER A 667 -34.77 -46.19 9.48
N PRO A 668 -34.96 -45.05 10.22
CA PRO A 668 -34.99 -44.89 11.70
C PRO A 668 -36.45 -44.63 12.25
N PRO A 669 -36.80 -44.00 13.43
CA PRO A 669 -36.04 -43.26 14.50
C PRO A 669 -36.55 -43.36 15.99
N LEU A 670 -36.07 -42.43 16.86
CA LEU A 670 -36.65 -41.82 18.12
C LEU A 670 -36.08 -42.15 19.55
N ARG A 671 -35.70 -41.04 20.25
CA ARG A 671 -35.72 -40.65 21.70
C ARG A 671 -35.71 -41.69 22.85
N TRP A 672 -35.07 -41.34 23.99
CA TRP A 672 -35.67 -41.30 25.36
C TRP A 672 -34.73 -40.66 26.44
N ARG A 673 -35.33 -40.17 27.54
CA ARG A 673 -34.82 -39.76 28.89
C ARG A 673 -36.07 -39.79 29.83
N PRO A 674 -36.04 -40.10 31.16
CA PRO A 674 -35.22 -39.39 32.17
C PRO A 674 -34.92 -40.10 33.55
N ILE A 675 -34.31 -39.35 34.50
CA ILE A 675 -34.52 -39.33 36.00
C ILE A 675 -33.95 -40.41 36.99
N LEU A 676 -33.09 -39.91 37.90
CA LEU A 676 -32.81 -40.17 39.36
C LEU A 676 -32.85 -41.57 40.02
N LYS A 677 -31.76 -41.88 40.77
CA LYS A 677 -31.66 -42.02 42.27
C LYS A 677 -30.18 -42.19 42.71
N HIS A 678 -29.64 -41.40 43.65
CA HIS A 678 -29.48 -41.61 45.13
C HIS A 678 -28.56 -42.80 45.52
N THR A 679 -27.71 -42.78 46.58
CA THR A 679 -27.52 -41.89 47.76
C THR A 679 -26.05 -42.04 48.27
N SER A 680 -25.24 -40.98 48.45
CA SER A 680 -25.00 -40.17 49.67
C SER A 680 -24.22 -40.80 50.84
N PHE A 681 -23.24 -40.08 51.39
CA PHE A 681 -23.24 -39.72 52.82
C PHE A 681 -22.59 -38.34 53.06
N LEU A 682 -22.99 -37.66 54.13
CA LEU A 682 -22.54 -36.32 54.55
C LEU A 682 -21.79 -36.42 55.90
N PRO A 683 -21.45 -35.28 56.55
CA PRO A 683 -22.42 -34.79 57.53
C PRO A 683 -22.76 -33.30 57.43
N SER A 684 -24.06 -33.00 57.61
CA SER A 684 -24.58 -31.69 58.04
C SER A 684 -24.81 -31.75 59.59
N ILE A 685 -25.41 -30.83 60.35
CA ILE A 685 -26.75 -30.20 60.22
C ILE A 685 -26.85 -28.97 61.16
N MET A 686 -27.15 -27.80 60.59
CA MET A 686 -28.15 -26.78 61.03
C MET A 686 -28.12 -26.22 62.50
N PRO A 687 -29.19 -25.58 63.09
CA PRO A 687 -29.10 -24.14 63.44
C PRO A 687 -29.67 -23.71 64.83
N ILE A 688 -29.74 -22.38 65.11
CA ILE A 688 -30.84 -21.59 65.79
C ILE A 688 -30.33 -20.33 66.57
N SER A 689 -31.16 -19.26 66.61
CA SER A 689 -31.15 -18.08 67.54
C SER A 689 -29.94 -17.12 67.52
N LYS A 690 -30.01 -15.88 66.98
CA LYS A 690 -30.72 -14.62 67.39
C LYS A 690 -30.01 -13.75 68.47
N LYS A 691 -29.79 -12.48 68.10
CA LYS A 691 -29.30 -11.31 68.88
C LYS A 691 -27.79 -11.35 69.24
N ALA A 692 -27.01 -10.25 69.25
CA ALA A 692 -27.34 -8.82 69.11
C ALA A 692 -26.28 -8.00 68.29
N ARG A 693 -26.56 -6.68 68.15
CA ARG A 693 -25.79 -5.54 67.58
C ARG A 693 -24.23 -5.66 67.65
N VAL A 694 -23.45 -5.06 66.73
CA VAL A 694 -23.25 -3.59 66.54
C VAL A 694 -22.81 -3.17 65.11
N ARG A 695 -23.13 -1.90 64.79
CA ARG A 695 -22.81 -1.01 63.64
C ARG A 695 -21.69 -1.36 62.63
N SER A 696 -21.93 -1.00 61.37
CA SER A 696 -20.94 -0.80 60.30
C SER A 696 -20.24 0.58 60.39
N PRO A 697 -19.12 0.75 59.64
CA PRO A 697 -19.04 1.84 58.66
C PRO A 697 -18.44 1.41 57.29
N SER A 698 -18.18 2.39 56.42
CA SER A 698 -17.97 2.27 54.96
C SER A 698 -16.50 2.17 54.47
N ARG A 699 -16.33 1.62 53.26
CA ARG A 699 -15.24 1.82 52.25
C ARG A 699 -13.80 2.12 52.75
N PRO A 700 -12.82 1.23 52.48
CA PRO A 700 -11.39 1.60 52.47
C PRO A 700 -11.03 2.49 51.27
N SER A 701 -9.86 3.14 51.34
CA SER A 701 -9.37 4.12 50.36
C SER A 701 -7.99 3.78 49.77
N LEU A 702 -7.64 4.50 48.71
CA LEU A 702 -6.31 4.74 48.12
C LEU A 702 -5.10 4.08 48.81
N ILE A 703 -4.41 3.18 48.08
CA ILE A 703 -3.06 2.73 48.43
C ILE A 703 -2.08 3.91 48.28
N GLN A 704 -1.20 4.08 49.27
CA GLN A 704 -0.25 5.18 49.35
C GLN A 704 0.90 5.03 48.34
N LYS A 705 1.35 6.16 47.76
CA LYS A 705 2.63 6.22 47.04
C LYS A 705 3.78 6.15 48.05
N ALA A 706 4.83 5.39 47.73
CA ALA A 706 6.09 5.44 48.46
C ALA A 706 6.75 6.82 48.30
N ASP A 707 7.20 7.39 49.42
CA ASP A 707 7.78 8.73 49.49
C ASP A 707 9.27 8.72 49.08
N LEU A 708 9.52 8.79 47.78
CA LEU A 708 10.86 8.80 47.17
C LEU A 708 11.58 10.14 47.39
N ARG A 709 11.87 10.49 48.65
CA ARG A 709 12.77 11.60 48.98
C ARG A 709 14.23 11.21 48.66
N PRO A 710 14.94 11.94 47.78
CA PRO A 710 16.35 11.65 47.47
C PRO A 710 17.22 11.85 48.71
N SER A 711 18.33 11.09 48.80
CA SER A 711 19.15 11.05 50.00
C SER A 711 19.75 12.43 50.37
N PRO A 712 20.10 12.68 51.65
CA PRO A 712 20.69 13.95 52.07
C PRO A 712 22.00 14.32 51.33
N LYS A 713 22.71 13.34 50.78
CA LYS A 713 23.87 13.54 49.92
C LYS A 713 23.46 14.14 48.56
N ILE A 714 22.50 13.51 47.88
CA ILE A 714 21.94 13.98 46.59
C ILE A 714 21.33 15.38 46.75
N GLN A 715 20.65 15.66 47.87
CA GLN A 715 20.11 17.00 48.13
C GLN A 715 21.19 18.09 48.33
N ARG A 716 22.36 17.74 48.88
CA ARG A 716 23.52 18.65 48.95
C ARG A 716 24.15 18.87 47.57
N GLU A 717 24.29 17.80 46.78
CA GLU A 717 24.84 17.85 45.42
C GLU A 717 23.93 18.68 44.49
N HIS A 718 22.60 18.52 44.58
CA HIS A 718 21.62 19.36 43.88
C HIS A 718 21.74 20.84 44.29
N LYS A 719 21.82 21.14 45.60
CA LYS A 719 22.02 22.53 46.06
C LYS A 719 23.36 23.14 45.61
N ALA A 720 24.39 22.33 45.43
CA ALA A 720 25.67 22.78 44.87
C ALA A 720 25.54 23.12 43.38
N ALA A 721 24.87 22.26 42.59
CA ALA A 721 24.61 22.50 41.16
C ALA A 721 23.68 23.70 40.92
N ASP A 722 22.62 23.85 41.72
CA ASP A 722 21.72 25.02 41.68
C ASP A 722 22.49 26.31 42.00
N LYS A 723 23.38 26.30 43.02
CA LYS A 723 24.22 27.45 43.38
C LYS A 723 25.30 27.75 42.33
N ALA A 724 25.76 26.76 41.58
CA ALA A 724 26.72 26.91 40.48
C ALA A 724 26.08 27.32 39.15
N GLY A 725 24.74 27.32 39.04
CA GLY A 725 24.02 27.63 37.80
C GLY A 725 24.15 26.57 36.70
N THR A 726 24.73 25.40 36.99
CA THR A 726 25.07 24.37 35.99
C THR A 726 23.93 23.39 35.70
N ARG A 727 22.77 23.53 36.35
CA ARG A 727 21.64 22.62 36.22
C ARG A 727 20.78 22.94 34.99
N VAL A 728 20.74 21.98 34.06
CA VAL A 728 19.79 22.01 32.92
C VAL A 728 18.36 22.03 33.45
N GLN A 729 17.53 22.97 32.97
CA GLN A 729 16.11 23.01 33.32
C GLN A 729 15.39 21.76 32.79
N ILE A 730 14.41 21.26 33.53
CA ILE A 730 13.71 20.00 33.22
C ILE A 730 12.20 20.27 33.22
N LYS A 731 11.49 19.75 32.20
CA LYS A 731 10.02 19.79 32.11
C LYS A 731 9.38 18.90 33.18
N PRO A 732 8.10 19.09 33.53
CA PRO A 732 7.39 18.26 34.51
C PRO A 732 7.35 16.75 34.20
N ASN A 733 7.62 16.35 32.95
CA ASN A 733 7.73 14.96 32.52
C ASN A 733 9.17 14.41 32.49
N GLY A 734 10.13 15.07 33.13
CA GLY A 734 11.52 14.59 33.27
C GLY A 734 12.45 14.90 32.09
N ASN A 735 11.94 15.42 30.98
CA ASN A 735 12.75 15.74 29.80
C ASN A 735 13.46 17.10 29.93
N PRO A 736 14.76 17.22 29.58
CA PRO A 736 15.47 18.49 29.63
C PRO A 736 14.91 19.52 28.65
N VAL A 737 14.86 20.77 29.08
CA VAL A 737 14.51 21.93 28.25
C VAL A 737 15.72 22.22 27.35
N LYS A 738 15.62 21.83 26.07
CA LYS A 738 16.60 22.24 25.05
C LYS A 738 16.61 23.77 24.99
N ALA A 739 17.81 24.37 25.05
CA ALA A 739 17.97 25.81 24.87
C ALA A 739 17.41 26.24 23.49
N PRO A 740 16.83 27.46 23.38
CA PRO A 740 16.42 27.99 22.09
C PRO A 740 17.61 28.03 21.14
N LYS A 741 17.44 27.57 19.90
CA LYS A 741 18.46 27.71 18.88
C LYS A 741 18.64 29.20 18.55
N PRO A 742 19.86 29.68 18.28
CA PRO A 742 20.05 31.07 17.85
C PRO A 742 19.34 31.33 16.52
N THR A 743 18.90 32.58 16.39
CA THR A 743 18.07 33.09 15.30
C THR A 743 18.68 34.37 14.76
N SER A 744 18.39 34.64 13.48
CA SER A 744 18.59 35.93 12.84
C SER A 744 17.24 36.50 12.40
N ILE A 745 17.17 37.81 12.18
CA ILE A 745 15.96 38.51 11.74
C ILE A 745 16.21 39.10 10.35
N CYS A 746 15.37 38.74 9.38
CA CYS A 746 15.49 39.21 8.00
C CYS A 746 15.25 40.72 7.94
N GLN A 747 16.21 41.48 7.39
CA GLN A 747 16.07 42.95 7.37
C GLN A 747 14.89 43.44 6.52
N GLN A 748 14.49 42.69 5.48
CA GLN A 748 13.42 43.08 4.55
C GLN A 748 12.01 42.87 5.12
N CYS A 749 11.71 41.67 5.63
CA CYS A 749 10.36 41.30 6.08
C CYS A 749 10.23 41.09 7.59
N ARG A 750 11.31 41.31 8.35
CA ARG A 750 11.39 41.13 9.82
C ARG A 750 11.07 39.71 10.32
N LYS A 751 11.02 38.71 9.45
CA LYS A 751 10.85 37.29 9.81
C LYS A 751 12.08 36.78 10.54
N GLU A 752 11.86 36.18 11.70
CA GLU A 752 12.89 35.49 12.49
C GLU A 752 13.06 34.05 12.00
N ILE A 753 14.31 33.61 11.77
CA ILE A 753 14.66 32.26 11.29
C ILE A 753 15.89 31.76 12.04
N VAL A 754 15.93 30.45 12.32
CA VAL A 754 17.06 29.78 12.99
C VAL A 754 18.31 29.82 12.12
N ASN A 755 19.38 30.47 12.60
CA ASN A 755 20.58 30.70 11.80
C ASN A 755 21.60 29.55 11.83
N THR A 756 21.37 28.51 12.65
CA THR A 756 22.20 27.29 12.69
C THR A 756 22.14 26.44 11.40
N ASN A 757 21.36 26.84 10.40
CA ASN A 757 21.34 26.23 9.07
C ASN A 757 21.21 27.33 8.00
N LEU A 758 22.35 27.76 7.45
CA LEU A 758 22.40 28.85 6.48
C LEU A 758 21.49 28.62 5.26
N ILE A 759 21.28 27.37 4.83
CA ILE A 759 20.41 27.04 3.67
C ILE A 759 18.97 27.55 3.89
N GLN A 760 18.47 27.59 5.12
CA GLN A 760 17.14 28.14 5.42
C GLN A 760 17.08 29.67 5.33
N LEU A 761 18.21 30.34 5.54
CA LEU A 761 18.37 31.78 5.35
C LEU A 761 18.48 32.11 3.85
N GLU A 762 19.16 31.27 3.06
CA GLU A 762 19.25 31.39 1.59
C GLU A 762 17.89 31.18 0.93
N GLN A 763 17.21 30.06 1.22
CA GLN A 763 15.87 29.75 0.71
C GLN A 763 14.82 30.80 1.09
N HIS A 764 15.03 31.55 2.18
CA HIS A 764 14.19 32.70 2.49
C HIS A 764 14.56 33.95 1.69
N ALA A 765 15.86 34.18 1.42
CA ALA A 765 16.28 35.28 0.57
C ALA A 765 15.68 35.17 -0.84
N ASP A 766 15.63 33.95 -1.39
CA ASP A 766 15.00 33.62 -2.67
C ASP A 766 13.48 33.91 -2.74
N THR A 767 12.84 34.26 -1.61
CA THR A 767 11.43 34.70 -1.59
C THR A 767 11.23 36.20 -1.75
N HIS A 768 12.32 36.99 -1.82
CA HIS A 768 12.30 38.42 -2.13
C HIS A 768 12.62 38.66 -3.61
N THR A 769 12.56 39.93 -4.04
CA THR A 769 12.90 40.31 -5.43
C THR A 769 14.41 40.19 -5.69
N ALA A 770 14.80 39.97 -6.95
CA ALA A 770 16.19 39.65 -7.32
C ALA A 770 17.22 40.77 -7.03
N ASP A 771 16.77 41.99 -6.74
CA ASP A 771 17.58 43.10 -6.25
C ASP A 771 17.86 43.04 -4.74
N TRP A 772 17.27 42.09 -4.01
CA TRP A 772 17.41 41.91 -2.56
C TRP A 772 17.99 40.54 -2.15
N PRO A 773 19.29 40.29 -2.38
CA PRO A 773 19.91 38.99 -2.12
C PRO A 773 20.16 38.73 -0.63
N LYS A 774 20.60 37.49 -0.31
CA LYS A 774 20.77 36.97 1.06
C LYS A 774 21.70 37.82 1.95
N GLU A 775 22.70 38.47 1.37
CA GLU A 775 23.63 39.37 2.05
C GLU A 775 22.94 40.65 2.55
N LYS A 776 21.86 41.11 1.87
CA LYS A 776 20.99 42.19 2.36
C LYS A 776 19.96 41.69 3.37
N CYS A 777 19.47 40.45 3.24
CA CYS A 777 18.58 39.85 4.23
C CYS A 777 19.26 39.62 5.58
N TRP A 778 20.53 39.18 5.56
CA TRP A 778 21.25 38.66 6.74
C TRP A 778 22.73 39.11 6.76
N PRO A 779 23.04 40.41 6.87
CA PRO A 779 24.41 40.94 6.75
C PRO A 779 25.40 40.49 7.85
N ASN A 780 24.90 39.80 8.88
CA ASN A 780 25.72 39.19 9.94
C ASN A 780 26.02 37.70 9.66
N ASP A 781 25.19 37.03 8.86
CA ASP A 781 25.24 35.58 8.59
C ASP A 781 25.88 35.29 7.22
N PHE A 782 25.68 36.18 6.23
CA PHE A 782 26.41 36.18 4.96
C PHE A 782 27.19 37.49 4.81
N LYS A 783 28.47 37.38 4.46
CA LYS A 783 29.31 38.51 4.05
C LYS A 783 29.22 38.68 2.53
N ALA A 784 29.17 39.94 2.09
CA ALA A 784 29.33 40.33 0.69
C ALA A 784 30.78 40.17 0.20
#